data_AF-A0A539EIC8-F1
#
_entry.id   AF-A0A539EIC8-F1
#
_cell.length_a   1.000
_cell.length_b   1.000
_cell.length_c   1.000
_cell.angle_alpha   90.00
_cell.angle_beta   90.00
_cell.angle_gamma   90.00
#
_symmetry.space_group_name_H-M   'P 1'
#
loop_
_entity.id
_entity.type
_entity.pdbx_description
1 polymer ?
#
loop_
_entity_poly.entity_id
_entity_poly.type
_entity_poly.pdbx_seq_one_letter_code
_entity_poly.pdbx_strand_id
1 'polypeptide(L)'
;MLPGGAYEERLTLTDGRRLLISPAVPDDALRIRWLYHLVYGGNYPFSMVYDPRECAKAIESDRHIWFLARDGDRAVGSLIFSVDRGILLGKVFGAVVAEEFRGQDVAERMLSFGVDIVVNRLKAARSVYATTRTVSLGPQRLAEKAGFKKLGIFPNVHKVNNSETHTLAVYFAPGALEESGGRARLPRLMKPFFDIVRREAGLYEPDYVDLPVEPAPSAAPIPFEVVSAPQFILRRFAEAKAADRLILDFFPFHEPNLLLVSPRALLLPLRQGRPLRPDRRLVREPLPGRPARPGGLAPRGDGRALRRGAGQRRQRRTRRRGDGGALPAVGLLPGHALGRRGQDGPRLRGAVALVGGARLPRPRPPARLRRLSQGILPALARAERGQGPAGLMTAADRLFAAPPFPRRRRPHFLAALRETARTQAARFPALRALYARESWSVSSLTNERAAGRVPFLHVSVFKEFDFRPATPFKAALTLTSSGTGGQKSRIVLDAGSLRRVKEGAERVYGALGMVDKTLVTNYLCFTYDPRQAKDLGTAFTDELLTSFTARGRVHYAISRPRPGAAFRFDLEGTLTALREMAATGLPLRVLGFPAHVLFTMKAWRERGWPALRLGNTSWVMTGGGWKGHQGDAIPKTDFKAAVSAWLGLPAANIRDLYGLVEHGVPYVECRLGRMHVPDYARVIVRDPGTLKALPYGRPGLLHLLTPYLTSFPSYSVLAGDWGSLAPRCPCGTAGEVLSLHGRAGKSPAKGCAVTAAELLK
;
A
#
# COMPACT_ATOMS: atom_id res chain seq x y z
N MET A 1 -10.48 -41.75 3.19
CA MET A 1 -10.53 -41.27 4.59
C MET A 1 -9.45 -42.01 5.38
N LEU A 2 -8.61 -41.30 6.16
CA LEU A 2 -7.63 -41.96 7.04
C LEU A 2 -8.36 -42.42 8.31
N PRO A 3 -8.27 -43.70 8.72
CA PRO A 3 -8.95 -44.17 9.93
C PRO A 3 -8.40 -43.44 11.16
N GLY A 4 -9.30 -42.89 11.99
CA GLY A 4 -8.96 -42.25 13.26
C GLY A 4 -8.21 -43.22 14.19
N GLY A 5 -7.20 -42.72 14.92
CA GLY A 5 -6.37 -43.52 15.83
C GLY A 5 -5.04 -44.06 15.27
N ALA A 6 -4.89 -44.28 13.96
CA ALA A 6 -3.64 -44.79 13.37
C ALA A 6 -2.59 -43.70 13.06
N TYR A 7 -3.03 -42.44 13.03
CA TYR A 7 -2.23 -41.29 12.61
C TYR A 7 -2.40 -40.14 13.60
N GLU A 8 -1.86 -40.31 14.81
CA GLU A 8 -1.95 -39.30 15.86
C GLU A 8 -0.59 -39.06 16.52
N GLU A 9 -0.32 -37.81 16.92
CA GLU A 9 0.85 -37.43 17.71
C GLU A 9 0.42 -36.58 18.90
N ARG A 10 0.88 -36.95 20.10
CA ARG A 10 0.71 -36.14 21.30
C ARG A 10 1.92 -35.23 21.48
N LEU A 11 1.67 -33.94 21.61
CA LEU A 11 2.70 -32.91 21.78
C LEU A 11 2.55 -32.24 23.14
N THR A 12 3.62 -32.21 23.93
CA THR A 12 3.69 -31.38 25.14
C THR A 12 4.47 -30.11 24.84
N LEU A 13 3.85 -28.96 25.06
CA LEU A 13 4.45 -27.65 24.82
C LEU A 13 5.37 -27.24 25.96
N THR A 14 6.20 -26.21 25.71
CA THR A 14 7.16 -25.68 26.70
C THR A 14 6.50 -25.11 27.95
N ASP A 15 5.22 -24.73 27.88
CA ASP A 15 4.43 -24.24 29.01
C ASP A 15 3.59 -25.34 29.69
N GLY A 16 3.79 -26.60 29.32
CA GLY A 16 3.14 -27.77 29.92
C GLY A 16 1.79 -28.14 29.31
N ARG A 17 1.22 -27.32 28.42
CA ARG A 17 -0.02 -27.67 27.70
C ARG A 17 0.20 -28.87 26.78
N ARG A 18 -0.85 -29.68 26.60
CA ARG A 18 -0.81 -30.90 25.78
C ARG A 18 -1.74 -30.77 24.59
N LEU A 19 -1.20 -31.01 23.40
CA LEU A 19 -1.94 -31.00 22.15
C LEU A 19 -2.00 -32.39 21.52
N LEU A 20 -3.07 -32.66 20.79
CA LEU A 20 -3.20 -33.82 19.91
C LEU A 20 -3.18 -33.35 18.45
N ILE A 21 -2.20 -33.84 17.67
CA ILE A 21 -2.16 -33.65 16.22
C ILE A 21 -2.77 -34.89 15.57
N SER A 22 -3.80 -34.73 14.74
CA SER A 22 -4.41 -35.83 13.99
C SER A 22 -5.11 -35.35 12.72
N PRO A 23 -5.48 -36.25 11.79
CA PRO A 23 -6.31 -35.91 10.64
C PRO A 23 -7.61 -35.20 11.04
N ALA A 24 -8.06 -34.29 10.16
CA ALA A 24 -9.38 -33.69 10.27
C ALA A 24 -10.45 -34.71 9.86
N VAL A 25 -11.61 -34.64 10.50
CA VAL A 25 -12.84 -35.33 10.08
C VAL A 25 -13.89 -34.31 9.64
N PRO A 26 -14.92 -34.68 8.85
CA PRO A 26 -15.93 -33.73 8.37
C PRO A 26 -16.56 -32.87 9.47
N ASP A 27 -16.75 -33.43 10.67
CA ASP A 27 -17.28 -32.74 11.85
C ASP A 27 -16.38 -31.61 12.39
N ASP A 28 -15.13 -31.54 11.97
CA ASP A 28 -14.21 -30.45 12.31
C ASP A 28 -14.44 -29.19 11.48
N ALA A 29 -15.27 -29.23 10.43
CA ALA A 29 -15.42 -28.11 9.48
C ALA A 29 -15.73 -26.77 10.16
N LEU A 30 -16.60 -26.77 11.18
CA LEU A 30 -16.92 -25.56 11.95
C LEU A 30 -15.75 -25.08 12.82
N ARG A 31 -14.99 -26.01 13.42
CA ARG A 31 -13.82 -25.68 14.25
C ARG A 31 -12.68 -25.10 13.41
N ILE A 32 -12.44 -25.68 12.25
CA ILE A 32 -11.47 -25.19 11.26
C ILE A 32 -11.86 -23.77 10.84
N ARG A 33 -13.10 -23.57 10.40
CA ARG A 33 -13.60 -22.25 10.00
C ARG A 33 -13.40 -21.22 11.12
N TRP A 34 -13.72 -21.58 12.36
CA TRP A 34 -13.56 -20.69 13.51
C TRP A 34 -12.09 -20.30 13.75
N LEU A 35 -11.17 -21.27 13.72
CA LEU A 35 -9.74 -21.02 13.86
C LEU A 35 -9.22 -20.04 12.79
N TYR A 36 -9.57 -20.27 11.52
CA TYR A 36 -9.18 -19.38 10.43
C TYR A 36 -9.86 -18.01 10.53
N HIS A 37 -11.11 -17.93 10.99
CA HIS A 37 -11.79 -16.67 11.23
C HIS A 37 -11.10 -15.85 12.33
N LEU A 38 -10.73 -16.48 13.46
CA LEU A 38 -10.01 -15.81 14.55
C LEU A 38 -8.66 -15.25 14.08
N VAL A 39 -7.93 -15.98 13.24
CA VAL A 39 -6.59 -15.57 12.79
C VAL A 39 -6.60 -14.60 11.61
N TYR A 40 -7.52 -14.77 10.66
CA TYR A 40 -7.54 -14.02 9.39
C TYR A 40 -8.76 -13.11 9.20
N GLY A 41 -9.66 -13.02 10.19
CA GLY A 41 -10.84 -12.16 10.14
C GLY A 41 -11.81 -12.50 9.01
N GLY A 42 -11.84 -13.76 8.54
CA GLY A 42 -12.70 -14.21 7.44
C GLY A 42 -12.17 -13.94 6.02
N ASN A 43 -10.97 -13.36 5.87
CA ASN A 43 -10.40 -13.00 4.56
C ASN A 43 -9.45 -14.06 3.97
N TYR A 44 -9.61 -15.34 4.35
CA TYR A 44 -8.76 -16.40 3.84
C TYR A 44 -9.20 -16.79 2.41
N PRO A 45 -8.28 -16.91 1.42
CA PRO A 45 -8.63 -16.91 0.00
C PRO A 45 -9.26 -18.22 -0.50
N PHE A 46 -9.16 -19.31 0.27
CA PHE A 46 -9.65 -20.61 -0.14
C PHE A 46 -11.05 -20.87 0.42
N SER A 47 -12.03 -21.08 -0.46
CA SER A 47 -13.43 -21.34 -0.11
C SER A 47 -13.64 -22.57 0.75
N MET A 48 -12.84 -23.61 0.51
CA MET A 48 -12.77 -24.83 1.34
C MET A 48 -12.47 -24.60 2.82
N VAL A 49 -12.01 -23.41 3.21
CA VAL A 49 -11.72 -23.07 4.61
C VAL A 49 -12.89 -22.37 5.31
N TYR A 50 -13.70 -21.58 4.58
CA TYR A 50 -14.79 -20.80 5.17
C TYR A 50 -16.18 -21.32 4.85
N ASP A 51 -16.36 -22.10 3.79
CA ASP A 51 -17.60 -22.82 3.49
C ASP A 51 -17.56 -24.21 4.17
N PRO A 52 -18.45 -24.50 5.14
CA PRO A 52 -18.46 -25.77 5.85
C PRO A 52 -18.72 -26.99 4.94
N ARG A 53 -19.49 -26.84 3.86
CA ARG A 53 -19.79 -27.93 2.92
C ARG A 53 -18.59 -28.24 2.05
N GLU A 54 -17.89 -27.21 1.58
CA GLU A 54 -16.65 -27.41 0.82
C GLU A 54 -15.51 -27.92 1.70
N CYS A 55 -15.47 -27.49 2.96
CA CYS A 55 -14.52 -28.01 3.95
C CYS A 55 -14.71 -29.52 4.16
N ALA A 56 -15.95 -29.96 4.43
CA ALA A 56 -16.27 -31.37 4.57
C ALA A 56 -15.89 -32.18 3.31
N LYS A 57 -16.26 -31.69 2.12
CA LYS A 57 -15.89 -32.33 0.84
C LYS A 57 -14.39 -32.43 0.63
N ALA A 58 -13.64 -31.40 1.02
CA ALA A 58 -12.19 -31.42 0.93
C ALA A 58 -11.58 -32.44 1.90
N ILE A 59 -12.10 -32.55 3.12
CA ILE A 59 -11.65 -33.55 4.11
C ILE A 59 -11.94 -34.98 3.64
N GLU A 60 -13.06 -35.20 2.94
CA GLU A 60 -13.43 -36.51 2.38
C GLU A 60 -12.65 -36.89 1.11
N SER A 61 -12.10 -35.89 0.41
CA SER A 61 -11.37 -36.08 -0.85
C SER A 61 -10.08 -36.88 -0.67
N ASP A 62 -9.76 -37.70 -1.67
CA ASP A 62 -8.47 -38.37 -1.82
C ASP A 62 -7.32 -37.43 -2.23
N ARG A 63 -7.65 -36.21 -2.66
CA ARG A 63 -6.71 -35.16 -3.11
C ARG A 63 -6.22 -34.27 -1.99
N HIS A 64 -6.88 -34.26 -0.83
CA HIS A 64 -6.50 -33.42 0.29
C HIS A 64 -6.31 -34.26 1.55
N ILE A 65 -5.22 -34.00 2.27
CA ILE A 65 -4.93 -34.58 3.57
C ILE A 65 -4.77 -33.42 4.53
N TRP A 66 -5.68 -33.32 5.48
CA TRP A 66 -5.81 -32.16 6.37
C TRP A 66 -5.51 -32.58 7.80
N PHE A 67 -4.61 -31.88 8.48
CA PHE A 67 -4.23 -32.13 9.86
C PHE A 67 -4.65 -30.98 10.78
N LEU A 68 -5.06 -31.32 12.00
CA LEU A 68 -5.40 -30.38 13.07
C LEU A 68 -4.58 -30.65 14.31
N ALA A 69 -4.15 -29.59 14.98
CA ALA A 69 -3.69 -29.63 16.37
C ALA A 69 -4.85 -29.20 17.26
N ARG A 70 -5.18 -30.02 18.27
CA ARG A 70 -6.29 -29.80 19.19
C ARG A 70 -5.80 -29.69 20.63
N ASP A 71 -6.39 -28.73 21.36
CA ASP A 71 -6.31 -28.61 22.82
C ASP A 71 -7.69 -28.99 23.38
N GLY A 72 -7.82 -30.23 23.85
CA GLY A 72 -9.14 -30.84 24.07
C GLY A 72 -9.97 -30.86 22.78
N ASP A 73 -11.19 -30.30 22.83
CA ASP A 73 -12.09 -30.21 21.67
C ASP A 73 -11.83 -29.00 20.76
N ARG A 74 -10.88 -28.12 21.14
CA ARG A 74 -10.63 -26.87 20.44
C ARG A 74 -9.52 -27.06 19.40
N ALA A 75 -9.83 -26.75 18.14
CA ALA A 75 -8.80 -26.65 17.10
C ALA A 75 -7.93 -25.40 17.31
N VAL A 76 -6.63 -25.61 17.53
CA VAL A 76 -5.64 -24.56 17.78
C VAL A 76 -4.59 -24.46 16.68
N GLY A 77 -4.49 -25.47 15.81
CA GLY A 77 -3.66 -25.46 14.61
C GLY A 77 -4.30 -26.21 13.46
N SER A 78 -3.97 -25.82 12.22
CA SER A 78 -4.47 -26.47 11.00
C SER A 78 -3.43 -26.40 9.87
N LEU A 79 -3.34 -27.46 9.07
CA LEU A 79 -2.41 -27.59 7.94
C LEU A 79 -2.98 -28.50 6.84
N ILE A 80 -2.81 -28.13 5.57
CA ILE A 80 -3.38 -28.84 4.41
C ILE A 80 -2.27 -29.32 3.48
N PHE A 81 -2.38 -30.58 3.06
CA PHE A 81 -1.62 -31.12 1.94
C PHE A 81 -2.59 -31.41 0.79
N SER A 82 -2.30 -30.90 -0.40
CA SER A 82 -2.89 -31.39 -1.64
C SER A 82 -1.94 -32.39 -2.28
N VAL A 83 -2.44 -33.52 -2.73
CA VAL A 83 -1.63 -34.61 -3.31
C VAL A 83 -2.17 -35.00 -4.67
N ASP A 84 -1.26 -35.15 -5.63
CA ASP A 84 -1.52 -35.79 -6.92
C ASP A 84 -0.77 -37.13 -6.94
N ARG A 85 -1.52 -38.21 -6.78
CA ARG A 85 -0.97 -39.57 -6.73
C ARG A 85 -0.53 -40.08 -8.10
N GLY A 86 -1.00 -39.47 -9.19
CA GLY A 86 -0.61 -39.85 -10.55
C GLY A 86 0.83 -39.47 -10.88
N ILE A 87 1.28 -38.32 -10.38
CA ILE A 87 2.66 -37.82 -10.55
C ILE A 87 3.46 -37.83 -9.24
N LEU A 88 2.90 -38.35 -8.16
CA LEU A 88 3.51 -38.42 -6.82
C LEU A 88 4.00 -37.05 -6.33
N LEU A 89 3.21 -36.00 -6.52
CA LEU A 89 3.53 -34.63 -6.14
C LEU A 89 2.57 -34.12 -5.07
N GLY A 90 3.11 -33.57 -3.99
CA GLY A 90 2.35 -32.92 -2.93
C GLY A 90 2.59 -31.42 -2.87
N LYS A 91 1.61 -30.69 -2.36
CA LYS A 91 1.70 -29.27 -2.01
C LYS A 91 1.22 -29.06 -0.59
N VAL A 92 2.01 -28.39 0.23
CA VAL A 92 1.56 -27.94 1.56
C VAL A 92 1.12 -26.48 1.52
N PHE A 93 -0.03 -26.18 2.13
CA PHE A 93 -0.61 -24.85 2.27
C PHE A 93 -1.57 -24.81 3.47
N GLY A 94 -2.23 -23.69 3.73
CA GLY A 94 -3.21 -23.65 4.83
C GLY A 94 -2.62 -23.74 6.23
N ALA A 95 -1.36 -23.36 6.44
CA ALA A 95 -0.76 -23.38 7.77
C ALA A 95 -1.34 -22.26 8.64
N VAL A 96 -1.98 -22.59 9.76
CA VAL A 96 -2.49 -21.63 10.74
C VAL A 96 -2.32 -22.16 12.17
N VAL A 97 -1.96 -21.27 13.09
CA VAL A 97 -1.88 -21.53 14.53
C VAL A 97 -2.51 -20.37 15.29
N ALA A 98 -3.35 -20.69 16.27
CA ALA A 98 -3.99 -19.77 17.20
C ALA A 98 -2.93 -18.90 17.91
N GLU A 99 -3.25 -17.63 18.16
CA GLU A 99 -2.26 -16.62 18.56
C GLU A 99 -1.55 -16.97 19.88
N GLU A 100 -2.30 -17.51 20.84
CA GLU A 100 -1.81 -17.93 22.15
C GLU A 100 -0.96 -19.22 22.14
N PHE A 101 -0.82 -19.87 20.97
CA PHE A 101 0.04 -21.05 20.76
C PHE A 101 1.23 -20.75 19.83
N ARG A 102 1.39 -19.49 19.39
CA ARG A 102 2.53 -19.09 18.54
C ARG A 102 3.83 -19.04 19.35
N GLY A 103 4.94 -19.36 18.69
CA GLY A 103 6.26 -19.41 19.33
C GLY A 103 6.53 -20.67 20.15
N GLN A 104 5.65 -21.68 20.06
CA GLN A 104 5.78 -22.97 20.75
C GLN A 104 5.96 -24.14 19.76
N ASP A 105 6.52 -23.85 18.58
CA ASP A 105 6.84 -24.80 17.51
C ASP A 105 5.68 -25.69 17.00
N VAL A 106 4.42 -25.38 17.34
CA VAL A 106 3.23 -26.14 16.90
C VAL A 106 3.18 -26.31 15.38
N ALA A 107 3.39 -25.22 14.62
CA ALA A 107 3.36 -25.28 13.15
C ALA A 107 4.47 -26.17 12.57
N GLU A 108 5.63 -26.21 13.22
CA GLU A 108 6.79 -27.01 12.81
C GLU A 108 6.50 -28.48 13.02
N ARG A 109 5.97 -28.84 14.20
CA ARG A 109 5.56 -30.20 14.52
C ARG A 109 4.46 -30.69 13.60
N MET A 110 3.44 -29.87 13.34
CA MET A 110 2.38 -30.22 12.39
C MET A 110 2.91 -30.45 10.97
N LEU A 111 3.86 -29.62 10.51
CA LEU A 111 4.45 -29.77 9.18
C LEU A 111 5.27 -31.06 9.08
N SER A 112 6.14 -31.33 10.04
CA SER A 112 6.95 -32.56 10.08
C SER A 112 6.08 -33.81 10.19
N PHE A 113 5.07 -33.80 11.06
CA PHE A 113 4.08 -34.88 11.18
C PHE A 113 3.33 -35.14 9.87
N GLY A 114 2.85 -34.07 9.23
CA GLY A 114 2.12 -34.18 7.97
C GLY A 114 2.99 -34.70 6.83
N VAL A 115 4.25 -34.26 6.74
CA VAL A 115 5.21 -34.77 5.75
C VAL A 115 5.48 -36.26 5.97
N ASP A 116 5.73 -36.70 7.21
CA ASP A 116 5.96 -38.12 7.51
C ASP A 116 4.79 -39.00 7.05
N ILE A 117 3.57 -38.57 7.36
CA ILE A 117 2.37 -39.31 6.94
C ILE A 117 2.23 -39.32 5.42
N VAL A 118 2.29 -38.15 4.77
CA VAL A 118 2.03 -38.01 3.34
C VAL A 118 3.10 -38.73 2.50
N VAL A 119 4.37 -38.60 2.88
CA VAL A 119 5.51 -39.08 2.10
C VAL A 119 5.95 -40.47 2.52
N ASN A 120 6.15 -40.73 3.82
CA ASN A 120 6.77 -41.97 4.27
C ASN A 120 5.74 -43.07 4.53
N ARG A 121 4.65 -42.76 5.23
CA ARG A 121 3.65 -43.77 5.64
C ARG A 121 2.66 -44.09 4.53
N LEU A 122 2.03 -43.06 3.96
CA LEU A 122 1.04 -43.22 2.89
C LEU A 122 1.66 -43.35 1.51
N LYS A 123 2.90 -42.87 1.34
CA LYS A 123 3.58 -42.78 0.03
C LYS A 123 2.70 -42.10 -1.02
N ALA A 124 1.91 -41.11 -0.60
CA ALA A 124 0.98 -40.38 -1.47
C ALA A 124 1.70 -39.35 -2.35
N ALA A 125 2.90 -38.93 -1.94
CA ALA A 125 3.78 -38.08 -2.73
C ALA A 125 5.24 -38.46 -2.50
N ARG A 126 6.07 -38.34 -3.55
CA ARG A 126 7.53 -38.52 -3.53
C ARG A 126 8.26 -37.19 -3.34
N SER A 127 7.61 -36.09 -3.71
CA SER A 127 8.07 -34.74 -3.42
C SER A 127 6.92 -33.88 -2.93
N VAL A 128 7.16 -33.03 -1.93
CA VAL A 128 6.17 -32.09 -1.41
C VAL A 128 6.76 -30.69 -1.50
N TYR A 129 6.08 -29.78 -2.20
CA TYR A 129 6.52 -28.40 -2.27
C TYR A 129 5.68 -27.47 -1.39
N ALA A 130 6.33 -26.43 -0.90
CA ALA A 130 5.75 -25.32 -0.17
C ALA A 130 6.07 -24.03 -0.92
N THR A 131 5.10 -23.13 -0.98
CA THR A 131 5.34 -21.75 -1.43
C THR A 131 5.16 -20.81 -0.26
N THR A 132 6.17 -20.00 0.03
CA THR A 132 6.10 -19.02 1.12
C THR A 132 6.40 -17.62 0.60
N ARG A 133 5.84 -16.60 1.24
CA ARG A 133 6.02 -15.22 0.80
C ARG A 133 7.45 -14.75 1.06
N THR A 134 8.10 -14.10 0.09
CA THR A 134 9.47 -13.57 0.28
C THR A 134 9.52 -12.47 1.35
N VAL A 135 8.43 -11.75 1.56
CA VAL A 135 8.32 -10.67 2.56
C VAL A 135 8.12 -11.15 4.00
N SER A 136 8.04 -12.48 4.23
CA SER A 136 7.87 -13.06 5.56
C SER A 136 8.85 -14.20 5.80
N LEU A 137 9.77 -14.00 6.74
CA LEU A 137 10.84 -14.97 7.03
C LEU A 137 10.35 -16.16 7.88
N GLY A 138 9.28 -16.01 8.65
CA GLY A 138 8.78 -17.05 9.57
C GLY A 138 8.43 -18.35 8.84
N PRO A 139 7.52 -18.33 7.84
CA PRO A 139 7.17 -19.52 7.06
C PRO A 139 8.35 -20.11 6.27
N GLN A 140 9.30 -19.28 5.84
CA GLN A 140 10.51 -19.75 5.15
C GLN A 140 11.39 -20.59 6.09
N ARG A 141 11.62 -20.10 7.31
CA ARG A 141 12.38 -20.83 8.35
C ARG A 141 11.65 -22.10 8.80
N LEU A 142 10.33 -22.05 8.88
CA LEU A 142 9.49 -23.20 9.20
C LEU A 142 9.73 -24.36 8.22
N ALA A 143 9.67 -24.07 6.91
CA ALA A 143 9.91 -25.10 5.88
C ALA A 143 11.33 -25.66 5.95
N GLU A 144 12.34 -24.79 6.14
CA GLU A 144 13.74 -25.19 6.28
C GLU A 144 13.97 -26.12 7.46
N LYS A 145 13.42 -25.80 8.64
CA LYS A 145 13.51 -26.67 9.82
C LYS A 145 12.82 -28.03 9.62
N ALA A 146 11.72 -28.06 8.86
CA ALA A 146 11.03 -29.29 8.49
C ALA A 146 11.73 -30.08 7.35
N GLY A 147 12.94 -29.68 6.96
CA GLY A 147 13.76 -30.42 5.98
C GLY A 147 13.51 -30.05 4.51
N PHE A 148 12.73 -28.99 4.22
CA PHE A 148 12.54 -28.54 2.85
C PHE A 148 13.79 -27.80 2.33
N LYS A 149 14.20 -28.12 1.11
CA LYS A 149 15.31 -27.48 0.37
C LYS A 149 14.83 -26.26 -0.40
N LYS A 150 15.58 -25.15 -0.39
CA LYS A 150 15.16 -23.89 -1.04
C LYS A 150 15.56 -23.86 -2.51
N LEU A 151 14.65 -24.21 -3.41
CA LEU A 151 15.00 -24.42 -4.82
C LEU A 151 14.85 -23.18 -5.71
N GLY A 152 14.19 -22.12 -5.22
CA GLY A 152 14.12 -20.87 -5.97
C GLY A 152 12.99 -19.96 -5.57
N ILE A 153 12.51 -19.19 -6.53
CA ILE A 153 11.39 -18.27 -6.38
C ILE A 153 10.40 -18.43 -7.53
N PHE A 154 9.13 -18.20 -7.24
CA PHE A 154 8.11 -17.94 -8.26
C PHE A 154 7.88 -16.43 -8.32
N PRO A 155 8.49 -15.73 -9.30
CA PRO A 155 8.27 -14.31 -9.45
C PRO A 155 6.79 -14.07 -9.77
N ASN A 156 6.19 -13.09 -9.08
CA ASN A 156 4.86 -12.59 -9.41
C ASN A 156 3.71 -13.63 -9.32
N VAL A 157 3.88 -14.70 -8.52
CA VAL A 157 3.02 -15.89 -8.55
C VAL A 157 1.62 -15.68 -7.97
N HIS A 158 1.49 -14.78 -6.99
CA HIS A 158 0.21 -14.57 -6.33
C HIS A 158 -0.40 -13.25 -6.79
N LYS A 159 -1.41 -13.32 -7.66
CA LYS A 159 -2.10 -12.16 -8.26
C LYS A 159 -3.47 -11.95 -7.64
N VAL A 160 -3.53 -11.62 -6.36
CA VAL A 160 -4.78 -11.10 -5.79
C VAL A 160 -4.87 -9.59 -5.95
N ASN A 161 -3.73 -8.86 -5.97
CA ASN A 161 -3.72 -7.40 -6.12
C ASN A 161 -2.38 -6.76 -6.56
N ASN A 162 -1.24 -7.39 -6.23
CA ASN A 162 0.10 -7.06 -6.74
C ASN A 162 0.78 -8.38 -7.09
N SER A 163 1.77 -8.32 -7.98
CA SER A 163 2.67 -9.43 -8.23
C SER A 163 3.55 -9.69 -7.01
N GLU A 164 3.22 -10.70 -6.20
CA GLU A 164 4.04 -11.11 -5.06
C GLU A 164 4.92 -12.30 -5.45
N THR A 165 6.21 -12.19 -5.18
CA THR A 165 7.16 -13.30 -5.37
C THR A 165 7.08 -14.23 -4.16
N HIS A 166 6.89 -15.52 -4.42
CA HIS A 166 7.01 -16.55 -3.39
C HIS A 166 8.35 -17.26 -3.53
N THR A 167 8.90 -17.79 -2.44
CA THR A 167 9.94 -18.80 -2.49
C THR A 167 9.33 -20.16 -2.81
N LEU A 168 10.12 -21.01 -3.45
CA LEU A 168 9.85 -22.42 -3.67
C LEU A 168 10.76 -23.22 -2.73
N ALA A 169 10.15 -23.99 -1.83
CA ALA A 169 10.85 -24.95 -1.00
C ALA A 169 10.29 -26.35 -1.28
N VAL A 170 11.13 -27.37 -1.34
CA VAL A 170 10.71 -28.74 -1.66
C VAL A 170 11.31 -29.73 -0.68
N TYR A 171 10.46 -30.59 -0.14
CA TYR A 171 10.85 -31.80 0.57
C TYR A 171 10.86 -32.97 -0.40
N PHE A 172 11.93 -33.75 -0.37
CA PHE A 172 12.09 -34.96 -1.19
C PHE A 172 12.03 -36.18 -0.27
N ALA A 173 11.29 -37.22 -0.68
CA ALA A 173 11.34 -38.50 0.01
C ALA A 173 12.79 -39.04 0.01
N PRO A 174 13.20 -39.83 1.01
CA PRO A 174 14.47 -40.55 0.95
C PRO A 174 14.58 -41.36 -0.35
N GLY A 175 15.69 -41.23 -1.08
CA GLY A 175 15.89 -41.90 -2.38
C GLY A 175 15.15 -41.24 -3.56
N ALA A 176 14.42 -40.14 -3.34
CA ALA A 176 13.57 -39.54 -4.37
C ALA A 176 14.32 -39.08 -5.60
N LEU A 177 15.51 -38.51 -5.40
CA LEU A 177 16.31 -37.88 -6.43
C LEU A 177 17.20 -38.89 -7.15
N GLU A 178 17.69 -39.90 -6.43
CA GLU A 178 18.55 -40.96 -6.92
C GLU A 178 17.83 -41.87 -7.93
N GLU A 179 16.58 -42.25 -7.64
CA GLU A 179 15.77 -43.08 -8.53
C GLU A 179 15.23 -42.32 -9.76
N SER A 180 15.39 -40.99 -9.82
CA SER A 180 14.95 -40.21 -11.00
C SER A 180 15.77 -40.52 -12.26
N GLY A 181 16.89 -41.27 -12.13
CA GLY A 181 17.52 -42.08 -13.17
C GLY A 181 18.16 -41.34 -14.36
N GLY A 182 17.93 -40.05 -14.53
CA GLY A 182 18.40 -39.29 -15.69
C GLY A 182 19.40 -38.21 -15.31
N ARG A 183 20.57 -38.21 -15.96
CA ARG A 183 21.41 -37.01 -16.05
C ARG A 183 20.72 -36.03 -17.01
N ALA A 184 20.24 -34.90 -16.50
CA ALA A 184 19.67 -33.85 -17.34
C ALA A 184 20.74 -33.32 -18.31
N ARG A 185 20.41 -33.24 -19.60
CA ARG A 185 21.19 -32.48 -20.59
C ARG A 185 20.75 -31.02 -20.53
N LEU A 186 21.62 -30.13 -20.11
CA LEU A 186 21.29 -28.72 -19.90
C LEU A 186 22.12 -27.80 -20.81
N PRO A 187 21.54 -26.71 -21.35
CA PRO A 187 22.33 -25.67 -22.01
C PRO A 187 23.42 -25.16 -21.07
N ARG A 188 24.65 -24.97 -21.59
CA ARG A 188 25.77 -24.44 -20.79
C ARG A 188 25.45 -23.08 -20.13
N LEU A 189 24.58 -22.28 -20.74
CA LEU A 189 24.06 -21.02 -20.17
C LEU A 189 23.33 -21.21 -18.82
N MET A 190 22.72 -22.37 -18.58
CA MET A 190 22.01 -22.66 -17.32
C MET A 190 22.95 -23.05 -16.18
N LYS A 191 24.24 -23.27 -16.47
CA LYS A 191 25.22 -23.75 -15.48
C LYS A 191 25.21 -22.93 -14.17
N PRO A 192 25.26 -21.58 -14.18
CA PRO A 192 25.27 -20.82 -12.93
C PRO A 192 24.02 -21.02 -12.08
N PHE A 193 22.85 -21.20 -12.71
CA PHE A 193 21.58 -21.41 -12.00
C PHE A 193 21.47 -22.82 -11.46
N PHE A 194 21.83 -23.82 -12.27
CA PHE A 194 21.78 -25.22 -11.85
C PHE A 194 22.80 -25.50 -10.74
N ASP A 195 24.00 -24.92 -10.78
CA ASP A 195 25.01 -25.08 -9.73
C ASP A 195 24.52 -24.62 -8.35
N ILE A 196 23.67 -23.60 -8.29
CA ILE A 196 23.06 -23.13 -7.03
C ILE A 196 22.11 -24.20 -6.48
N VAL A 197 21.20 -24.70 -7.32
CA VAL A 197 20.21 -25.72 -6.94
C VAL A 197 20.92 -27.04 -6.61
N ARG A 198 21.96 -27.39 -7.36
CA ARG A 198 22.78 -28.59 -7.15
C ARG A 198 23.42 -28.59 -5.78
N ARG A 199 24.04 -27.48 -5.35
CA ARG A 199 24.62 -27.35 -4.00
C ARG A 199 23.58 -27.44 -2.90
N GLU A 200 22.41 -26.81 -3.11
CA GLU A 200 21.34 -26.78 -2.10
C GLU A 200 20.65 -28.15 -1.92
N ALA A 201 20.36 -28.82 -3.04
CA ALA A 201 19.58 -30.06 -3.07
C ALA A 201 20.43 -31.34 -3.17
N GLY A 202 21.76 -31.22 -3.29
CA GLY A 202 22.66 -32.36 -3.43
C GLY A 202 22.46 -33.13 -4.75
N LEU A 203 22.14 -32.42 -5.84
CA LEU A 203 21.87 -33.05 -7.14
C LEU A 203 23.15 -33.52 -7.83
N TYR A 204 22.98 -34.42 -8.80
CA TYR A 204 24.04 -34.91 -9.68
C TYR A 204 24.62 -33.81 -10.59
N GLU A 205 25.79 -34.07 -11.17
CA GLU A 205 26.35 -33.23 -12.24
C GLU A 205 25.60 -33.48 -13.56
N PRO A 206 24.95 -32.47 -14.16
CA PRO A 206 24.25 -32.64 -15.41
C PRO A 206 25.23 -32.63 -16.59
N ASP A 207 24.81 -33.14 -17.74
CA ASP A 207 25.59 -33.04 -18.96
C ASP A 207 25.34 -31.68 -19.60
N TYR A 208 26.30 -30.75 -19.45
CA TYR A 208 26.22 -29.45 -20.10
C TYR A 208 26.51 -29.58 -21.59
N VAL A 209 25.55 -29.15 -22.41
CA VAL A 209 25.65 -29.15 -23.86
C VAL A 209 25.64 -27.72 -24.38
N ASP A 210 26.49 -27.46 -25.37
CA ASP A 210 26.44 -26.24 -26.17
C ASP A 210 25.31 -26.40 -27.18
N LEU A 211 24.08 -26.18 -26.71
CA LEU A 211 22.92 -26.14 -27.58
C LEU A 211 23.02 -24.86 -28.40
N PRO A 212 23.08 -24.93 -29.74
CA PRO A 212 22.92 -23.74 -30.54
C PRO A 212 21.56 -23.14 -30.18
N VAL A 213 21.56 -21.89 -29.73
CA VAL A 213 20.33 -21.09 -29.71
C VAL A 213 20.07 -20.75 -31.18
N GLU A 214 19.61 -21.73 -31.95
CA GLU A 214 19.02 -21.39 -33.23
C GLU A 214 17.76 -20.60 -32.91
N PRO A 215 17.66 -19.31 -33.30
CA PRO A 215 16.34 -18.74 -33.42
C PRO A 215 15.57 -19.71 -34.31
N ALA A 216 14.48 -20.29 -33.79
CA ALA A 216 13.67 -21.20 -34.58
C ALA A 216 13.54 -20.55 -35.97
N PRO A 217 13.92 -21.25 -37.06
CA PRO A 217 13.79 -20.69 -38.39
C PRO A 217 12.39 -20.12 -38.45
N SER A 218 12.28 -18.85 -38.84
CA SER A 218 11.01 -18.16 -38.96
C SER A 218 10.18 -18.93 -39.97
N ALA A 219 9.49 -19.98 -39.49
CA ALA A 219 8.48 -20.67 -40.25
C ALA A 219 7.55 -19.56 -40.74
N ALA A 220 7.19 -19.64 -42.02
CA ALA A 220 6.23 -18.71 -42.59
C ALA A 220 5.09 -18.52 -41.57
N PRO A 221 4.75 -17.28 -41.19
CA PRO A 221 3.85 -17.02 -40.08
C PRO A 221 2.61 -17.90 -40.25
N ILE A 222 2.43 -18.86 -39.33
CA ILE A 222 1.28 -19.74 -39.35
C ILE A 222 0.10 -18.82 -39.11
N PRO A 223 -0.83 -18.67 -40.06
CA PRO A 223 -1.98 -17.82 -39.83
C PRO A 223 -2.84 -18.48 -38.75
N PHE A 224 -3.09 -17.75 -37.67
CA PHE A 224 -4.00 -18.15 -36.61
C PHE A 224 -4.79 -16.93 -36.14
N GLU A 225 -6.00 -17.18 -35.69
CA GLU A 225 -6.84 -16.21 -35.01
C GLU A 225 -6.75 -16.41 -33.50
N VAL A 226 -6.80 -15.30 -32.78
CA VAL A 226 -6.77 -15.26 -31.33
C VAL A 226 -8.18 -14.99 -30.84
N VAL A 227 -8.77 -15.98 -30.17
CA VAL A 227 -10.09 -15.84 -29.54
C VAL A 227 -9.91 -15.64 -28.05
N SER A 228 -10.37 -14.49 -27.55
CA SER A 228 -10.33 -14.10 -26.13
C SER A 228 -11.75 -14.00 -25.57
N ALA A 229 -12.48 -15.13 -25.58
CA ALA A 229 -13.86 -15.25 -25.10
C ALA A 229 -13.94 -16.32 -23.98
N PRO A 230 -13.79 -15.94 -22.70
CA PRO A 230 -13.56 -16.89 -21.59
C PRO A 230 -14.58 -18.02 -21.50
N GLN A 231 -15.87 -17.70 -21.56
CA GLN A 231 -16.94 -18.71 -21.46
C GLN A 231 -16.97 -19.67 -22.66
N PHE A 232 -16.68 -19.16 -23.85
CA PHE A 232 -16.56 -19.97 -25.06
C PHE A 232 -15.35 -20.92 -24.99
N ILE A 233 -14.22 -20.42 -24.49
CA ILE A 233 -12.98 -21.19 -24.34
C ILE A 233 -13.17 -22.29 -23.30
N LEU A 234 -13.77 -21.97 -22.15
CA LEU A 234 -14.10 -22.94 -21.11
C LEU A 234 -15.03 -24.04 -21.61
N ARG A 235 -16.11 -23.67 -22.33
CA ARG A 235 -17.02 -24.64 -22.93
C ARG A 235 -16.30 -25.55 -23.93
N ARG A 236 -15.51 -24.96 -24.82
CA ARG A 236 -14.75 -25.72 -25.83
C ARG A 236 -13.68 -26.61 -25.21
N PHE A 237 -13.05 -26.17 -24.12
CA PHE A 237 -12.12 -26.98 -23.35
C PHE A 237 -12.82 -28.17 -22.69
N ALA A 238 -13.99 -27.96 -22.07
CA ALA A 238 -14.78 -29.03 -21.49
C ALA A 238 -15.24 -30.05 -22.55
N GLU A 239 -15.70 -29.58 -23.72
CA GLU A 239 -16.07 -30.44 -24.86
C GLU A 239 -14.87 -31.24 -25.40
N ALA A 240 -13.71 -30.59 -25.58
CA ALA A 240 -12.50 -31.25 -26.06
C ALA A 240 -11.95 -32.26 -25.04
N LYS A 241 -12.05 -31.95 -23.74
CA LYS A 241 -11.68 -32.84 -22.65
C LYS A 241 -12.60 -34.05 -22.59
N ALA A 242 -13.91 -33.86 -22.67
CA ALA A 242 -14.89 -34.95 -22.70
C ALA A 242 -14.73 -35.86 -23.92
N ALA A 243 -14.23 -35.31 -25.04
CA ALA A 243 -13.98 -36.05 -26.27
C ALA A 243 -12.56 -36.65 -26.39
N ASP A 244 -11.74 -36.56 -25.34
CA ASP A 244 -10.33 -37.00 -25.30
C ASP A 244 -9.45 -36.46 -26.43
N ARG A 245 -9.65 -35.18 -26.77
CA ARG A 245 -8.93 -34.47 -27.85
C ARG A 245 -7.82 -33.56 -27.34
N LEU A 246 -7.50 -33.62 -26.05
CA LEU A 246 -6.50 -32.78 -25.42
C LEU A 246 -5.21 -33.58 -25.18
N ILE A 247 -4.10 -33.05 -25.70
CA ILE A 247 -2.77 -33.61 -25.44
C ILE A 247 -2.31 -33.25 -24.02
N LEU A 248 -2.71 -32.07 -23.52
CA LEU A 248 -2.43 -31.57 -22.18
C LEU A 248 -3.69 -30.90 -21.64
N ASP A 249 -4.15 -31.32 -20.46
CA ASP A 249 -5.38 -30.84 -19.83
C ASP A 249 -5.15 -30.26 -18.42
N PHE A 250 -3.88 -30.06 -18.06
CA PHE A 250 -3.45 -29.56 -16.76
C PHE A 250 -3.09 -28.07 -16.83
N PHE A 251 -3.86 -27.25 -16.11
CA PHE A 251 -3.61 -25.81 -15.96
C PHE A 251 -3.53 -25.47 -14.47
N PRO A 252 -2.32 -25.40 -13.89
CA PRO A 252 -2.16 -25.28 -12.43
C PRO A 252 -2.55 -23.92 -11.86
N PHE A 253 -2.65 -22.88 -12.70
CA PHE A 253 -2.70 -21.47 -12.23
C PHE A 253 -3.81 -20.62 -12.86
N HIS A 254 -4.55 -21.16 -13.83
CA HIS A 254 -5.66 -20.46 -14.49
C HIS A 254 -6.56 -21.45 -15.22
N GLU A 255 -7.78 -21.01 -15.55
CA GLU A 255 -8.61 -21.68 -16.54
C GLU A 255 -8.12 -21.33 -17.96
N PRO A 256 -8.35 -22.19 -18.96
CA PRO A 256 -8.11 -21.85 -20.36
C PRO A 256 -8.80 -20.54 -20.72
N ASN A 257 -8.00 -19.54 -21.07
CA ASN A 257 -8.44 -18.14 -21.25
C ASN A 257 -8.06 -17.55 -22.61
N LEU A 258 -7.40 -18.34 -23.46
CA LEU A 258 -7.01 -17.99 -24.82
C LEU A 258 -7.21 -19.22 -25.71
N LEU A 259 -7.80 -19.03 -26.89
CA LEU A 259 -7.83 -20.05 -27.93
C LEU A 259 -7.11 -19.53 -29.18
N LEU A 260 -6.09 -20.27 -29.60
CA LEU A 260 -5.41 -20.06 -30.87
C LEU A 260 -5.96 -21.07 -31.87
N VAL A 261 -6.47 -20.59 -33.00
CA VAL A 261 -7.17 -21.43 -33.99
C VAL A 261 -6.75 -21.04 -35.39
N SER A 262 -6.57 -21.98 -36.31
CA SER A 262 -6.27 -21.63 -37.71
C SER A 262 -7.50 -21.02 -38.39
N PRO A 263 -7.34 -20.10 -39.37
CA PRO A 263 -8.48 -19.49 -40.07
C PRO A 263 -9.43 -20.51 -40.73
N ARG A 264 -8.91 -21.69 -41.12
CA ARG A 264 -9.72 -22.80 -41.65
C ARG A 264 -10.57 -23.50 -40.60
N ALA A 265 -10.19 -23.45 -39.32
CA ALA A 265 -10.86 -24.17 -38.25
C ALA A 265 -12.01 -23.38 -37.57
N LEU A 266 -12.18 -22.09 -37.87
CA LEU A 266 -13.37 -21.32 -37.44
C LEU A 266 -14.64 -21.67 -38.22
N LEU A 267 -14.52 -22.17 -39.46
CA LEU A 267 -15.64 -22.41 -40.38
C LEU A 267 -16.20 -23.84 -40.34
N LEU A 268 -15.60 -24.72 -39.52
CA LEU A 268 -16.06 -26.10 -39.39
C LEU A 268 -16.93 -26.24 -38.13
N PRO A 269 -18.26 -26.47 -38.25
CA PRO A 269 -18.99 -27.08 -37.15
C PRO A 269 -18.31 -28.41 -36.81
N LEU A 270 -18.18 -28.73 -35.52
CA LEU A 270 -17.68 -30.02 -35.05
C LEU A 270 -18.56 -31.13 -35.66
N ARG A 271 -18.18 -31.66 -36.82
CA ARG A 271 -18.82 -32.87 -37.36
C ARG A 271 -18.56 -33.98 -36.36
N GLN A 272 -19.65 -34.57 -35.87
CA GLN A 272 -19.60 -35.83 -35.16
C GLN A 272 -18.93 -36.88 -36.06
N GLY A 273 -17.96 -37.60 -35.52
CA GLY A 273 -17.42 -38.82 -36.09
C GLY A 273 -16.42 -38.66 -37.24
N ARG A 274 -15.12 -38.56 -36.89
CA ARG A 274 -14.04 -39.46 -37.37
C ARG A 274 -12.70 -39.05 -36.76
N PRO A 275 -11.89 -39.99 -36.24
CA PRO A 275 -10.55 -39.68 -35.75
C PRO A 275 -9.62 -39.34 -36.92
N LEU A 276 -8.91 -38.21 -36.80
CA LEU A 276 -7.76 -37.89 -37.66
C LEU A 276 -6.64 -38.86 -37.29
N ARG A 277 -6.25 -39.75 -38.22
CA ARG A 277 -5.04 -40.55 -38.06
C ARG A 277 -3.81 -39.62 -38.09
N PRO A 278 -2.81 -39.82 -37.23
CA PRO A 278 -1.58 -39.03 -37.27
C PRO A 278 -0.82 -39.35 -38.56
N ASP A 279 -0.54 -38.33 -39.36
CA ASP A 279 0.28 -38.43 -40.55
C ASP A 279 1.74 -38.68 -40.13
N ARG A 280 2.23 -39.93 -40.30
CA ARG A 280 3.59 -40.38 -39.94
C ARG A 280 4.66 -39.93 -40.95
N ARG A 281 4.52 -38.74 -41.55
CA ARG A 281 5.49 -38.21 -42.51
C ARG A 281 5.99 -36.84 -42.07
N LEU A 282 6.77 -36.77 -41.00
CA LEU A 282 7.61 -35.59 -40.73
C LEU A 282 8.69 -35.83 -39.65
N VAL A 283 9.31 -37.02 -39.57
CA VAL A 283 10.65 -37.15 -38.96
C VAL A 283 11.40 -38.31 -39.65
N ARG A 284 12.30 -37.96 -40.57
CA ARG A 284 13.48 -38.78 -40.88
C ARG A 284 14.66 -37.82 -40.94
N GLU A 285 15.48 -37.83 -39.90
CA GLU A 285 16.82 -37.24 -39.96
C GLU A 285 17.68 -38.07 -40.93
N PRO A 286 18.53 -37.45 -41.78
CA PRO A 286 19.53 -38.18 -42.54
C PRO A 286 20.85 -38.31 -41.77
N LEU A 287 21.38 -39.53 -41.71
CA LEU A 287 22.77 -39.84 -41.33
C LEU A 287 23.77 -39.39 -42.42
N PRO A 288 25.06 -39.16 -42.10
CA PRO A 288 25.99 -38.41 -42.95
C PRO A 288 26.77 -39.29 -43.95
N GLY A 289 27.04 -38.76 -45.16
CA GLY A 289 28.10 -39.25 -46.06
C GLY A 289 27.93 -39.03 -47.57
N ARG A 290 28.62 -38.01 -48.13
CA ARG A 290 29.28 -37.79 -49.46
C ARG A 290 28.78 -38.49 -50.78
N PRO A 291 29.17 -38.01 -51.99
CA PRO A 291 29.37 -36.65 -52.50
C PRO A 291 28.62 -36.36 -53.84
N ALA A 292 28.75 -35.12 -54.32
CA ALA A 292 28.04 -34.43 -55.41
C ALA A 292 28.19 -34.96 -56.86
N ARG A 293 27.23 -34.59 -57.74
CA ARG A 293 27.35 -33.85 -59.04
C ARG A 293 26.11 -34.08 -59.97
N PRO A 294 25.90 -33.37 -61.10
CA PRO A 294 25.51 -31.96 -61.21
C PRO A 294 24.37 -31.69 -62.25
N GLY A 295 23.86 -30.46 -62.30
CA GLY A 295 23.46 -29.83 -63.57
C GLY A 295 21.95 -29.68 -63.84
N GLY A 296 21.58 -28.48 -64.31
CA GLY A 296 20.28 -28.22 -64.93
C GLY A 296 19.80 -26.77 -64.81
N LEU A 297 20.25 -25.91 -65.73
CA LEU A 297 19.88 -24.50 -65.89
C LEU A 297 18.39 -24.30 -66.26
N ALA A 298 17.76 -23.28 -65.63
CA ALA A 298 16.99 -22.13 -66.18
C ALA A 298 15.88 -22.34 -67.27
N PRO A 299 15.13 -21.30 -67.74
CA PRO A 299 14.86 -19.94 -67.23
C PRO A 299 13.37 -19.43 -67.34
N ARG A 300 13.12 -18.29 -66.67
CA ARG A 300 12.38 -17.04 -67.04
C ARG A 300 10.99 -17.02 -67.72
N GLY A 301 10.19 -16.03 -67.29
CA GLY A 301 9.13 -15.39 -68.09
C GLY A 301 8.48 -14.17 -67.40
N ASP A 302 8.71 -12.97 -67.96
CA ASP A 302 8.19 -11.64 -67.59
C ASP A 302 6.70 -11.40 -67.97
N GLY A 303 6.05 -10.34 -67.46
CA GLY A 303 4.88 -9.76 -68.16
C GLY A 303 3.96 -8.73 -67.45
N ARG A 304 4.40 -7.46 -67.42
CA ARG A 304 3.69 -6.13 -67.48
C ARG A 304 2.15 -5.95 -67.30
N ALA A 305 1.83 -5.00 -66.39
CA ALA A 305 0.97 -3.78 -66.42
C ALA A 305 -0.14 -3.50 -67.49
N LEU A 306 -1.24 -2.85 -67.06
CA LEU A 306 -1.95 -1.76 -67.78
C LEU A 306 -2.94 -0.94 -66.91
N ARG A 307 -3.16 0.32 -67.33
CA ARG A 307 -3.91 1.45 -66.70
C ARG A 307 -5.34 1.63 -67.24
N ARG A 308 -6.10 2.57 -66.60
CA ARG A 308 -7.21 3.48 -67.05
C ARG A 308 -8.54 3.18 -66.33
N GLY A 309 -9.43 4.11 -65.94
CA GLY A 309 -9.54 5.57 -66.08
C GLY A 309 -10.91 6.07 -65.54
N ALA A 310 -10.98 7.36 -65.18
CA ALA A 310 -12.09 8.34 -65.13
C ALA A 310 -13.55 7.98 -64.72
N GLY A 311 -14.00 8.55 -63.60
CA GLY A 311 -14.99 9.66 -63.49
C GLY A 311 -16.47 9.49 -63.90
N GLN A 312 -17.40 9.74 -62.95
CA GLN A 312 -18.62 10.55 -63.20
C GLN A 312 -19.32 11.01 -61.89
N ARG A 313 -20.10 12.09 -62.02
CA ARG A 313 -20.65 13.01 -61.00
C ARG A 313 -22.13 12.74 -60.66
N ARG A 314 -22.50 13.15 -59.42
CA ARG A 314 -23.76 13.81 -58.96
C ARG A 314 -25.10 13.05 -59.08
N GLN A 315 -25.84 13.00 -57.95
CA GLN A 315 -27.03 13.86 -57.72
C GLN A 315 -27.54 13.79 -56.26
N ARG A 316 -28.15 14.90 -55.83
CA ARG A 316 -28.79 15.19 -54.53
C ARG A 316 -30.32 14.99 -54.63
N ARG A 317 -30.98 14.71 -53.50
CA ARG A 317 -32.32 15.19 -53.04
C ARG A 317 -32.31 15.09 -51.50
N THR A 318 -32.43 16.11 -50.63
CA THR A 318 -33.42 17.17 -50.31
C THR A 318 -34.83 16.73 -49.91
N ARG A 319 -35.20 17.02 -48.65
CA ARG A 319 -36.45 17.63 -48.10
C ARG A 319 -36.22 17.93 -46.60
N ARG A 320 -36.21 19.20 -46.13
CA ARG A 320 -37.33 20.10 -45.68
C ARG A 320 -38.09 19.54 -44.46
N ARG A 321 -38.61 20.30 -43.48
CA ARG A 321 -38.49 21.68 -42.91
C ARG A 321 -39.61 21.76 -41.83
N GLY A 322 -39.52 22.71 -40.88
CA GLY A 322 -40.63 23.17 -40.01
C GLY A 322 -40.18 23.29 -38.55
N ASP A 323 -39.76 24.46 -38.05
CA ASP A 323 -40.54 25.66 -37.61
C ASP A 323 -41.38 25.35 -36.35
N GLY A 324 -41.48 26.14 -35.28
CA GLY A 324 -41.01 27.46 -34.86
C GLY A 324 -41.36 27.61 -33.37
N GLY A 325 -40.71 28.47 -32.59
CA GLY A 325 -41.23 29.82 -32.38
C GLY A 325 -40.51 30.52 -31.22
N ALA A 326 -40.48 31.84 -31.30
CA ALA A 326 -39.58 32.75 -30.61
C ALA A 326 -40.19 33.45 -29.36
N LEU A 327 -39.28 33.90 -28.50
CA LEU A 327 -39.19 35.17 -27.73
C LEU A 327 -40.30 36.24 -27.89
N PRO A 328 -40.51 37.13 -26.89
CA PRO A 328 -39.69 38.37 -26.84
C PRO A 328 -39.22 38.81 -25.44
N ALA A 329 -38.22 39.69 -25.47
CA ALA A 329 -37.61 40.41 -24.37
C ALA A 329 -38.16 41.85 -24.25
N VAL A 330 -38.17 42.43 -23.05
CA VAL A 330 -37.99 43.86 -22.68
C VAL A 330 -37.68 43.84 -21.16
N GLY A 331 -36.65 44.43 -20.54
CA GLY A 331 -35.90 45.66 -20.73
C GLY A 331 -36.30 46.66 -19.63
N LEU A 332 -35.39 47.04 -18.71
CA LEU A 332 -35.27 48.36 -18.01
C LEU A 332 -34.53 48.28 -16.65
N LEU A 333 -33.39 48.96 -16.56
CA LEU A 333 -32.85 49.69 -15.38
C LEU A 333 -33.31 51.18 -15.52
N PRO A 334 -33.08 52.15 -14.59
CA PRO A 334 -32.29 52.20 -13.33
C PRO A 334 -32.94 52.99 -12.13
N GLY A 335 -32.25 53.06 -10.96
CA GLY A 335 -32.00 54.36 -10.27
C GLY A 335 -32.68 54.73 -8.92
N HIS A 336 -31.82 54.95 -7.88
CA HIS A 336 -31.87 55.96 -6.79
C HIS A 336 -33.00 55.91 -5.71
N ALA A 337 -32.93 56.53 -4.53
CA ALA A 337 -31.92 56.90 -3.51
C ALA A 337 -32.68 57.52 -2.29
N LEU A 338 -32.02 57.57 -1.11
CA LEU A 338 -32.20 58.52 0.03
C LEU A 338 -33.34 58.39 1.09
N GLY A 339 -32.93 58.62 2.36
CA GLY A 339 -33.72 59.22 3.46
C GLY A 339 -33.78 58.41 4.78
N ARG A 340 -32.83 58.53 5.73
CA ARG A 340 -32.69 59.47 6.89
C ARG A 340 -33.71 59.38 8.06
N ARG A 341 -33.14 59.35 9.29
CA ARG A 341 -33.58 59.74 10.67
C ARG A 341 -33.46 58.54 11.62
N GLY A 342 -32.90 58.59 12.83
CA GLY A 342 -32.44 59.66 13.74
C GLY A 342 -32.74 59.23 15.19
N GLN A 343 -31.96 59.73 16.16
CA GLN A 343 -32.10 59.60 17.64
C GLN A 343 -31.53 58.32 18.29
N ASP A 344 -30.87 58.31 19.45
CA ASP A 344 -30.28 59.31 20.35
C ASP A 344 -29.34 58.53 21.32
N GLY A 345 -28.39 59.24 21.96
CA GLY A 345 -27.43 58.68 22.93
C GLY A 345 -28.03 58.25 24.29
N PRO A 346 -27.24 58.04 25.38
CA PRO A 346 -26.01 58.77 25.68
C PRO A 346 -24.80 57.94 26.15
N ARG A 347 -23.68 58.67 26.17
CA ARG A 347 -22.40 58.38 26.79
C ARG A 347 -22.53 58.19 28.30
N LEU A 348 -21.75 57.28 28.88
CA LEU A 348 -21.25 57.42 30.25
C LEU A 348 -19.73 57.25 30.27
N ARG A 349 -19.06 58.33 30.68
CA ARG A 349 -17.68 58.37 31.12
C ARG A 349 -17.60 57.67 32.48
N GLY A 350 -16.57 56.84 32.66
CA GLY A 350 -16.16 56.33 33.95
C GLY A 350 -14.66 56.08 33.92
N ALA A 351 -13.90 57.10 34.31
CA ALA A 351 -12.51 56.94 34.69
C ALA A 351 -12.41 56.34 36.10
N VAL A 352 -11.20 55.97 36.48
CA VAL A 352 -10.71 55.72 37.86
C VAL A 352 -10.73 54.25 38.31
N ALA A 353 -9.57 53.59 38.26
CA ALA A 353 -8.73 53.31 39.44
C ALA A 353 -7.77 52.15 39.16
N LEU A 354 -6.48 52.49 39.08
CA LEU A 354 -5.39 51.55 39.35
C LEU A 354 -5.46 51.16 40.82
N VAL A 355 -5.70 49.89 41.11
CA VAL A 355 -5.36 49.27 42.40
C VAL A 355 -4.55 48.03 42.12
N GLY A 356 -3.26 48.12 42.43
CA GLY A 356 -2.37 46.97 42.53
C GLY A 356 -2.74 46.13 43.75
N GLY A 357 -2.58 44.80 43.63
CA GLY A 357 -2.80 43.91 44.75
C GLY A 357 -2.52 42.45 44.44
N ALA A 358 -1.35 41.99 44.89
CA ALA A 358 -1.03 40.62 45.29
C ALA A 358 -1.14 39.47 44.26
N ARG A 359 0.00 39.11 43.67
CA ARG A 359 0.24 37.75 43.15
C ARG A 359 0.35 36.78 44.34
N LEU A 360 -0.63 35.90 44.50
CA LEU A 360 -0.50 34.70 45.33
C LEU A 360 0.50 33.71 44.69
N PRO A 361 1.42 33.09 45.45
CA PRO A 361 2.42 32.20 44.90
C PRO A 361 1.80 30.85 44.49
N ARG A 362 2.03 30.42 43.25
CA ARG A 362 1.73 29.06 42.79
C ARG A 362 2.62 28.05 43.54
N PRO A 363 2.09 26.96 44.09
CA PRO A 363 2.90 25.96 44.79
C PRO A 363 3.85 25.27 43.80
N ARG A 364 5.14 25.22 44.15
CA ARG A 364 6.16 24.42 43.45
C ARG A 364 5.95 22.94 43.80
N PRO A 365 5.90 22.00 42.84
CA PRO A 365 5.96 20.58 43.16
C PRO A 365 7.37 20.20 43.62
N PRO A 366 7.50 19.19 44.51
CA PRO A 366 8.77 18.83 45.13
C PRO A 366 9.77 18.29 44.09
N ALA A 367 11.02 18.70 44.28
CA ALA A 367 12.14 18.29 43.45
C ALA A 367 12.60 16.88 43.80
N ARG A 368 12.26 15.89 42.95
CA ARG A 368 13.03 14.64 42.75
C ARG A 368 12.42 13.84 41.60
N LEU A 369 13.06 13.93 40.42
CA LEU A 369 13.17 12.95 39.32
C LEU A 369 13.47 13.70 38.00
N ARG A 370 14.69 14.24 37.87
CA ARG A 370 15.25 14.59 36.56
C ARG A 370 15.71 13.30 35.86
N ARG A 371 14.77 12.55 35.30
CA ARG A 371 15.04 11.75 34.09
C ARG A 371 14.45 12.52 32.92
N LEU A 372 15.30 12.90 31.95
CA LEU A 372 14.91 13.58 30.72
C LEU A 372 13.87 12.72 29.97
N SER A 373 12.57 13.01 30.13
CA SER A 373 11.53 12.30 29.39
C SER A 373 11.60 12.66 27.90
N GLN A 374 11.83 11.64 27.06
CA GLN A 374 11.78 11.72 25.59
C GLN A 374 10.33 11.45 25.14
N GLY A 375 9.50 12.50 25.05
CA GLY A 375 8.11 12.38 24.60
C GLY A 375 7.66 13.58 23.78
N ILE A 376 6.50 13.47 23.13
CA ILE A 376 5.94 14.48 22.22
C ILE A 376 5.83 15.87 22.88
N LEU A 377 5.18 15.96 24.05
CA LEU A 377 4.93 17.25 24.72
C LEU A 377 6.22 17.96 25.18
N PRO A 378 7.15 17.32 25.91
CA PRO A 378 8.42 17.96 26.29
C PRO A 378 9.26 18.40 25.09
N ALA A 379 9.26 17.64 23.98
CA ALA A 379 10.02 17.98 22.78
C ALA A 379 9.45 19.22 22.08
N LEU A 380 8.12 19.28 21.93
CA LEU A 380 7.43 20.44 21.33
C LEU A 380 7.69 21.73 22.13
N ALA A 381 7.62 21.66 23.46
CA ALA A 381 7.84 22.79 24.35
C ALA A 381 9.32 23.23 24.46
N ARG A 382 10.29 22.33 24.18
CA ARG A 382 11.71 22.70 24.10
C ARG A 382 12.03 23.37 22.76
N ALA A 383 11.43 22.89 21.67
CA ALA A 383 11.60 23.49 20.36
C ALA A 383 11.06 24.94 20.29
N GLU A 384 10.01 25.26 21.04
CA GLU A 384 9.49 26.64 21.17
C GLU A 384 10.43 27.59 21.93
N ARG A 385 11.25 27.06 22.84
CA ARG A 385 12.18 27.86 23.67
C ARG A 385 13.60 27.93 23.10
N GLY A 386 13.91 27.11 22.11
CA GLY A 386 15.25 27.01 21.52
C GLY A 386 15.43 27.97 20.35
N GLN A 387 15.83 29.21 20.61
CA GLN A 387 16.65 29.93 19.63
C GLN A 387 18.01 29.24 19.60
N GLY A 388 18.36 28.63 18.46
CA GLY A 388 19.70 28.08 18.28
C GLY A 388 20.76 29.19 18.41
N PRO A 389 22.02 28.87 18.72
CA PRO A 389 23.08 29.87 18.74
C PRO A 389 23.10 30.65 17.43
N ALA A 390 23.39 31.94 17.50
CA ALA A 390 23.52 32.86 16.37
C ALA A 390 24.70 32.43 15.47
N GLY A 391 24.50 31.37 14.69
CA GLY A 391 25.38 30.94 13.61
C GLY A 391 24.86 31.43 12.26
N LEU A 392 25.71 31.42 11.24
CA LEU A 392 25.33 31.71 9.85
C LEU A 392 24.08 30.90 9.44
N MET A 393 23.07 31.58 8.88
CA MET A 393 21.86 30.92 8.38
C MET A 393 22.19 29.88 7.29
N THR A 394 21.79 28.64 7.52
CA THR A 394 21.92 27.56 6.53
C THR A 394 21.11 27.85 5.26
N ALA A 395 21.45 27.20 4.15
CA ALA A 395 20.64 27.34 2.93
C ALA A 395 19.21 26.83 3.15
N ALA A 396 19.04 25.79 3.97
CA ALA A 396 17.72 25.38 4.45
C ALA A 396 17.02 26.52 5.20
N ASP A 397 17.61 27.12 6.25
CA ASP A 397 16.93 28.17 7.02
C ASP A 397 16.49 29.37 6.14
N ARG A 398 17.29 29.72 5.11
CA ARG A 398 16.90 30.74 4.11
C ARG A 398 15.69 30.35 3.26
N LEU A 399 15.58 29.08 2.87
CA LEU A 399 14.39 28.56 2.17
C LEU A 399 13.15 28.74 3.04
N PHE A 400 13.24 28.40 4.33
CA PHE A 400 12.11 28.48 5.26
C PHE A 400 11.71 29.90 5.63
N ALA A 401 12.65 30.85 5.63
CA ALA A 401 12.35 32.26 5.84
C ALA A 401 11.48 32.87 4.72
N ALA A 402 11.45 32.25 3.53
CA ALA A 402 10.57 32.67 2.44
C ALA A 402 9.13 32.14 2.62
N PRO A 403 8.11 32.82 2.06
CA PRO A 403 6.74 32.31 2.06
C PRO A 403 6.62 30.93 1.39
N PRO A 404 5.72 30.04 1.84
CA PRO A 404 5.57 28.69 1.28
C PRO A 404 5.02 28.68 -0.14
N PHE A 405 4.24 29.69 -0.54
CA PHE A 405 3.60 29.76 -1.87
C PHE A 405 3.96 31.09 -2.58
N PRO A 406 5.24 31.32 -2.92
CA PRO A 406 5.65 32.55 -3.56
C PRO A 406 5.16 32.58 -5.03
N ARG A 407 4.76 33.75 -5.54
CA ARG A 407 4.33 33.92 -6.94
C ARG A 407 5.44 33.59 -7.96
N ARG A 408 6.70 33.77 -7.57
CA ARG A 408 7.89 33.40 -8.35
C ARG A 408 8.77 32.49 -7.51
N ARG A 409 9.21 31.35 -8.07
CA ARG A 409 10.13 30.42 -7.41
C ARG A 409 11.46 31.11 -7.13
N ARG A 410 12.02 30.87 -5.95
CA ARG A 410 13.29 31.44 -5.51
C ARG A 410 14.40 30.38 -5.61
N PRO A 411 15.67 30.78 -5.83
CA PRO A 411 16.78 29.82 -5.94
C PRO A 411 17.12 29.11 -4.62
N HIS A 412 16.42 29.42 -3.52
CA HIS A 412 16.68 28.86 -2.20
C HIS A 412 16.44 27.35 -2.13
N PHE A 413 15.46 26.80 -2.86
CA PHE A 413 15.19 25.36 -2.82
C PHE A 413 16.39 24.56 -3.33
N LEU A 414 16.94 24.93 -4.48
CA LEU A 414 18.07 24.23 -5.07
C LEU A 414 19.34 24.38 -4.21
N ALA A 415 19.57 25.56 -3.63
CA ALA A 415 20.68 25.77 -2.71
C ALA A 415 20.56 24.88 -1.46
N ALA A 416 19.38 24.84 -0.84
CA ALA A 416 19.08 23.99 0.30
C ALA A 416 19.20 22.50 -0.06
N LEU A 417 18.70 22.08 -1.22
CA LEU A 417 18.79 20.69 -1.69
C LEU A 417 20.24 20.24 -1.86
N ARG A 418 21.10 21.08 -2.45
CA ARG A 418 22.55 20.79 -2.58
C ARG A 418 23.23 20.70 -1.22
N GLU A 419 22.93 21.62 -0.30
CA GLU A 419 23.45 21.58 1.07
C GLU A 419 23.04 20.29 1.78
N THR A 420 21.74 19.96 1.79
CA THR A 420 21.21 18.74 2.40
C THR A 420 21.81 17.48 1.78
N ALA A 421 21.93 17.41 0.45
CA ALA A 421 22.50 16.26 -0.24
C ALA A 421 23.96 15.99 0.18
N ARG A 422 24.79 17.05 0.33
CA ARG A 422 26.16 16.93 0.84
C ARG A 422 26.18 16.51 2.30
N THR A 423 25.42 17.21 3.15
CA THR A 423 25.38 16.94 4.59
C THR A 423 24.93 15.52 4.88
N GLN A 424 23.87 15.04 4.21
CA GLN A 424 23.38 13.69 4.44
C GLN A 424 24.31 12.63 3.85
N ALA A 425 24.93 12.84 2.68
CA ALA A 425 25.90 11.88 2.13
C ALA A 425 27.18 11.75 2.99
N ALA A 426 27.58 12.82 3.66
CA ALA A 426 28.67 12.77 4.65
C ALA A 426 28.26 11.93 5.88
N ARG A 427 27.02 12.08 6.35
CA ARG A 427 26.51 11.45 7.59
C ARG A 427 26.02 10.01 7.42
N PHE A 428 25.54 9.64 6.23
CA PHE A 428 24.89 8.35 5.97
C PHE A 428 25.62 7.57 4.87
N PRO A 429 26.44 6.57 5.22
CA PRO A 429 27.15 5.74 4.25
C PRO A 429 26.24 5.11 3.19
N ALA A 430 25.02 4.72 3.56
CA ALA A 430 24.03 4.16 2.64
C ALA A 430 23.67 5.13 1.48
N LEU A 431 23.55 6.43 1.76
CA LEU A 431 23.30 7.41 0.70
C LEU A 431 24.51 7.60 -0.21
N ARG A 432 25.72 7.59 0.36
CA ARG A 432 26.95 7.66 -0.44
C ARG A 432 27.11 6.46 -1.37
N ALA A 433 26.80 5.25 -0.87
CA ALA A 433 26.79 4.04 -1.68
C ALA A 433 25.71 4.11 -2.78
N LEU A 434 24.52 4.63 -2.46
CA LEU A 434 23.47 4.86 -3.44
C LEU A 434 23.94 5.85 -4.54
N TYR A 435 24.55 6.97 -4.17
CA TYR A 435 25.05 7.94 -5.14
C TYR A 435 26.10 7.33 -6.07
N ALA A 436 27.05 6.55 -5.51
CA ALA A 436 28.07 5.86 -6.30
C ALA A 436 27.43 4.86 -7.27
N ARG A 437 26.48 4.04 -6.81
CA ARG A 437 25.77 3.06 -7.64
C ARG A 437 25.02 3.71 -8.79
N GLU A 438 24.34 4.82 -8.53
CA GLU A 438 23.60 5.57 -9.55
C GLU A 438 24.51 6.49 -10.39
N SER A 439 25.83 6.46 -10.19
CA SER A 439 26.79 7.38 -10.82
C SER A 439 26.38 8.86 -10.70
N TRP A 440 25.80 9.22 -9.55
CA TRP A 440 25.23 10.54 -9.30
C TRP A 440 26.11 11.37 -8.36
N SER A 441 26.27 12.65 -8.67
CA SER A 441 27.01 13.60 -7.84
C SER A 441 26.17 14.83 -7.49
N VAL A 442 26.47 15.46 -6.34
CA VAL A 442 25.77 16.71 -5.95
C VAL A 442 26.03 17.85 -6.94
N SER A 443 27.19 17.86 -7.62
CA SER A 443 27.49 18.86 -8.65
C SER A 443 26.56 18.75 -9.87
N SER A 444 25.94 17.59 -10.11
CA SER A 444 24.95 17.39 -11.18
C SER A 444 23.64 18.18 -10.97
N LEU A 445 23.36 18.65 -9.74
CA LEU A 445 22.21 19.48 -9.41
C LEU A 445 22.38 20.90 -9.94
N THR A 446 22.52 21.12 -11.25
CA THR A 446 22.80 22.44 -11.83
C THR A 446 21.59 23.38 -11.83
N ASN A 447 20.38 22.83 -11.92
CA ASN A 447 19.11 23.57 -11.96
C ASN A 447 17.96 22.75 -11.31
N GLU A 448 16.76 23.33 -11.21
CA GLU A 448 15.61 22.63 -10.61
C GLU A 448 15.15 21.39 -11.38
N ARG A 449 15.32 21.33 -12.72
CA ARG A 449 14.97 20.11 -13.47
C ARG A 449 15.86 18.94 -13.08
N ALA A 450 17.12 19.22 -12.72
CA ALA A 450 18.06 18.22 -12.23
C ALA A 450 17.62 17.60 -10.89
N ALA A 451 16.73 18.25 -10.11
CA ALA A 451 16.15 17.65 -8.91
C ALA A 451 15.42 16.32 -9.19
N GLY A 452 14.90 16.14 -10.41
CA GLY A 452 14.30 14.86 -10.82
C GLY A 452 15.27 13.73 -11.09
N ARG A 453 16.58 13.99 -11.07
CA ARG A 453 17.63 12.97 -11.20
C ARG A 453 18.26 12.60 -9.87
N VAL A 454 17.83 13.22 -8.76
CA VAL A 454 18.31 12.87 -7.42
C VAL A 454 17.93 11.41 -7.10
N PRO A 455 18.89 10.57 -6.69
CA PRO A 455 18.61 9.22 -6.21
C PRO A 455 17.64 9.24 -5.04
N PHE A 456 16.75 8.25 -4.95
CA PHE A 456 15.71 8.19 -3.93
C PHE A 456 15.71 6.86 -3.18
N LEU A 457 15.23 6.90 -1.95
CA LEU A 457 14.89 5.71 -1.19
C LEU A 457 13.40 5.47 -1.27
N HIS A 458 12.99 4.21 -1.48
CA HIS A 458 11.58 3.85 -1.35
C HIS A 458 11.17 3.95 0.12
N VAL A 459 9.96 4.45 0.39
CA VAL A 459 9.49 4.71 1.77
C VAL A 459 9.51 3.46 2.67
N SER A 460 9.42 2.25 2.11
CA SER A 460 9.52 1.00 2.90
C SER A 460 10.88 0.80 3.56
N VAL A 461 11.94 1.34 2.97
CA VAL A 461 13.32 1.21 3.46
C VAL A 461 13.46 1.76 4.89
N PHE A 462 12.69 2.79 5.26
CA PHE A 462 12.69 3.34 6.62
C PHE A 462 12.04 2.42 7.65
N LYS A 463 11.26 1.42 7.24
CA LYS A 463 10.74 0.37 8.12
C LYS A 463 11.77 -0.71 8.34
N GLU A 464 12.52 -1.05 7.30
CA GLU A 464 13.48 -2.15 7.31
C GLU A 464 14.78 -1.80 8.03
N PHE A 465 15.21 -0.53 7.94
CA PHE A 465 16.50 -0.07 8.46
C PHE A 465 16.37 1.11 9.42
N ASP A 466 17.13 1.08 10.52
CA ASP A 466 17.27 2.20 11.46
C ASP A 466 18.44 3.10 11.02
N PHE A 467 18.12 4.16 10.27
CA PHE A 467 19.13 5.11 9.80
C PHE A 467 19.52 6.09 10.90
N ARG A 468 20.49 5.70 11.73
CA ARG A 468 21.10 6.59 12.72
C ARG A 468 22.33 7.28 12.15
N PRO A 469 22.50 8.59 12.40
CA PRO A 469 23.76 9.26 12.10
C PRO A 469 24.89 8.69 12.93
N ALA A 470 26.12 8.75 12.42
CA ALA A 470 27.32 8.45 13.20
C ALA A 470 27.40 9.35 14.45
N THR A 471 27.92 8.81 15.55
CA THR A 471 28.09 9.55 16.81
C THR A 471 29.17 10.63 16.69
N PRO A 472 29.02 11.77 17.40
CA PRO A 472 27.94 12.10 18.33
C PRO A 472 26.68 12.65 17.62
N PHE A 473 25.52 12.05 17.89
CA PHE A 473 24.21 12.54 17.44
C PHE A 473 23.23 12.65 18.61
N LYS A 474 22.56 13.80 18.74
CA LYS A 474 21.62 14.07 19.82
C LYS A 474 20.19 14.17 19.28
N ALA A 475 19.40 13.13 19.54
CA ALA A 475 17.98 13.12 19.21
C ALA A 475 17.20 14.15 20.06
N ALA A 476 16.37 14.96 19.41
CA ALA A 476 15.40 15.84 20.08
C ALA A 476 14.04 15.15 20.25
N LEU A 477 13.63 14.37 19.24
CA LEU A 477 12.39 13.60 19.25
C LEU A 477 12.57 12.33 18.42
N THR A 478 12.03 11.21 18.89
CA THR A 478 11.87 10.00 18.08
C THR A 478 10.39 9.76 17.86
N LEU A 479 10.00 9.61 16.60
CA LEU A 479 8.66 9.28 16.18
C LEU A 479 8.67 7.89 15.55
N THR A 480 7.61 7.12 15.77
CA THR A 480 7.37 5.90 15.00
C THR A 480 6.24 6.10 14.01
N SER A 481 6.41 5.47 12.85
CA SER A 481 5.28 5.21 11.97
C SER A 481 4.30 4.30 12.70
N SER A 482 3.08 4.38 12.25
CA SER A 482 1.92 4.06 13.04
C SER A 482 1.47 2.59 12.83
N GLY A 483 2.34 1.71 12.31
CA GLY A 483 2.01 0.31 11.98
C GLY A 483 1.87 -0.59 13.20
N THR A 484 0.77 -1.32 13.35
CA THR A 484 0.41 -2.01 14.61
C THR A 484 0.32 -3.54 14.49
N GLY A 485 1.00 -4.11 13.51
CA GLY A 485 1.16 -5.55 13.39
C GLY A 485 2.33 -5.92 12.50
N GLY A 486 3.36 -5.07 12.45
CA GLY A 486 4.53 -5.19 11.59
C GLY A 486 5.62 -4.17 11.95
N GLN A 487 6.73 -4.22 11.22
CA GLN A 487 7.89 -3.35 11.42
C GLN A 487 7.51 -1.87 11.18
N LYS A 488 7.73 -1.02 12.19
CA LYS A 488 7.46 0.43 12.14
C LYS A 488 8.72 1.16 11.68
N SER A 489 8.56 2.18 10.82
CA SER A 489 9.61 3.16 10.61
C SER A 489 9.91 3.88 11.92
N ARG A 490 11.19 4.01 12.26
CA ARG A 490 11.65 4.82 13.39
C ARG A 490 12.33 6.06 12.83
N ILE A 491 11.71 7.21 13.09
CA ILE A 491 12.15 8.51 12.58
C ILE A 491 12.73 9.30 13.74
N VAL A 492 14.00 9.66 13.62
CA VAL A 492 14.69 10.44 14.65
C VAL A 492 14.90 11.85 14.14
N LEU A 493 14.41 12.83 14.89
CA LEU A 493 14.54 14.25 14.60
C LEU A 493 15.58 14.87 15.54
N ASP A 494 16.56 15.57 14.97
CA ASP A 494 17.41 16.50 15.71
C ASP A 494 16.65 17.82 15.97
N ALA A 495 17.24 18.71 16.79
CA ALA A 495 16.58 19.96 17.16
C ALA A 495 16.31 20.88 15.95
N GLY A 496 17.21 20.92 14.98
CA GLY A 496 17.04 21.74 13.77
C GLY A 496 15.95 21.21 12.84
N SER A 497 15.90 19.90 12.64
CA SER A 497 14.89 19.21 11.85
C SER A 497 13.51 19.33 12.49
N LEU A 498 13.41 19.17 13.82
CA LEU A 498 12.16 19.38 14.55
C LEU A 498 11.66 20.83 14.42
N ARG A 499 12.53 21.82 14.60
CA ARG A 499 12.20 23.24 14.39
C ARG A 499 11.64 23.47 12.99
N ARG A 500 12.32 22.98 11.95
CA ARG A 500 11.91 23.11 10.55
C ARG A 500 10.56 22.44 10.25
N VAL A 501 10.29 21.26 10.83
CA VAL A 501 8.97 20.60 10.71
C VAL A 501 7.86 21.49 11.31
N LYS A 502 8.08 22.06 12.50
CA LYS A 502 7.09 22.94 13.16
C LYS A 502 6.86 24.22 12.37
N GLU A 503 7.93 24.95 12.06
CA GLU A 503 7.85 26.22 11.33
C GLU A 503 7.31 26.04 9.92
N GLY A 504 7.73 24.98 9.21
CA GLY A 504 7.24 24.67 7.88
C GLY A 504 5.74 24.40 7.87
N ALA A 505 5.25 23.61 8.83
CA ALA A 505 3.82 23.38 8.99
C ALA A 505 3.09 24.70 9.32
N GLU A 506 3.53 25.45 10.33
CA GLU A 506 2.88 26.72 10.70
C GLU A 506 2.81 27.71 9.51
N ARG A 507 3.88 27.84 8.74
CA ARG A 507 3.89 28.71 7.55
C ARG A 507 2.93 28.21 6.46
N VAL A 508 2.93 26.91 6.15
CA VAL A 508 2.04 26.32 5.13
C VAL A 508 0.58 26.53 5.51
N TYR A 509 0.20 26.23 6.74
CA TYR A 509 -1.18 26.39 7.22
C TYR A 509 -1.56 27.87 7.35
N GLY A 510 -0.63 28.73 7.80
CA GLY A 510 -0.84 30.16 7.92
C GLY A 510 -1.11 30.82 6.57
N ALA A 511 -0.33 30.47 5.54
CA ALA A 511 -0.56 30.95 4.17
C ALA A 511 -1.89 30.49 3.56
N LEU A 512 -2.54 29.49 4.15
CA LEU A 512 -3.87 28.99 3.79
C LEU A 512 -5.00 29.52 4.68
N GLY A 513 -4.69 30.46 5.59
CA GLY A 513 -5.64 31.14 6.47
C GLY A 513 -6.01 30.36 7.74
N MET A 514 -5.18 29.41 8.18
CA MET A 514 -5.49 28.51 9.30
C MET A 514 -4.68 28.77 10.57
N VAL A 515 -3.87 29.83 10.61
CA VAL A 515 -3.09 30.18 11.80
C VAL A 515 -3.52 31.56 12.25
N ASP A 516 -3.95 31.65 13.51
CA ASP A 516 -4.30 32.90 14.17
C ASP A 516 -4.09 32.74 15.67
N LYS A 517 -2.97 33.29 16.17
CA LYS A 517 -2.57 33.15 17.58
C LYS A 517 -3.41 33.99 18.53
N THR A 518 -4.23 34.92 18.01
CA THR A 518 -5.10 35.77 18.83
C THR A 518 -6.44 35.10 19.13
N LEU A 519 -6.83 34.12 18.32
CA LEU A 519 -8.08 33.40 18.45
C LEU A 519 -7.99 32.29 19.50
N VAL A 520 -8.83 32.31 20.52
CA VAL A 520 -8.96 31.18 21.47
C VAL A 520 -9.86 30.12 20.84
N THR A 521 -9.35 28.89 20.65
CA THR A 521 -10.05 27.83 19.91
C THR A 521 -10.06 26.53 20.71
N ASN A 522 -11.21 25.87 20.75
CA ASN A 522 -11.36 24.51 21.25
C ASN A 522 -10.91 23.49 20.19
N TYR A 523 -10.44 22.32 20.62
CA TYR A 523 -9.92 21.28 19.75
C TYR A 523 -10.54 19.93 20.07
N LEU A 524 -11.14 19.30 19.06
CA LEU A 524 -11.57 17.92 19.10
C LEU A 524 -10.67 17.08 18.19
N CYS A 525 -9.82 16.25 18.77
CA CYS A 525 -8.80 15.50 18.05
C CYS A 525 -9.16 14.01 18.00
N PHE A 526 -9.56 13.53 16.82
CA PHE A 526 -9.78 12.12 16.49
C PHE A 526 -8.45 11.35 16.32
N THR A 527 -7.62 11.38 17.35
CA THR A 527 -6.30 10.76 17.40
C THR A 527 -5.97 10.30 18.83
N TYR A 528 -4.82 9.65 18.98
CA TYR A 528 -4.29 9.20 20.26
C TYR A 528 -3.87 10.38 21.14
N ASP A 529 -4.24 10.33 22.42
CA ASP A 529 -3.79 11.29 23.43
C ASP A 529 -2.24 11.33 23.50
N PRO A 530 -1.58 12.45 23.15
CA PRO A 530 -0.12 12.56 23.11
C PRO A 530 0.54 12.37 24.48
N ARG A 531 -0.20 12.51 25.59
CA ARG A 531 0.27 12.19 26.94
C ARG A 531 0.49 10.69 27.13
N GLN A 532 -0.25 9.87 26.38
CA GLN A 532 -0.24 8.41 26.46
C GLN A 532 0.45 7.75 25.26
N ALA A 533 0.41 8.41 24.09
CA ALA A 533 0.84 7.89 22.79
C ALA A 533 2.36 7.88 22.55
N LYS A 534 3.16 8.29 23.55
CA LYS A 534 4.65 8.33 23.62
C LYS A 534 5.34 8.88 22.36
N ASP A 535 5.40 8.11 21.29
CA ASP A 535 6.19 8.30 20.07
C ASP A 535 5.37 8.26 18.76
N LEU A 536 4.04 8.13 18.79
CA LEU A 536 3.23 8.04 17.57
C LEU A 536 3.22 9.37 16.78
N GLY A 537 3.64 9.32 15.50
CA GLY A 537 3.72 10.51 14.63
C GLY A 537 2.38 11.21 14.36
N THR A 538 1.25 10.49 14.39
CA THR A 538 -0.08 11.09 14.23
C THR A 538 -0.50 11.89 15.46
N ALA A 539 -0.17 11.42 16.67
CA ALA A 539 -0.41 12.18 17.90
C ALA A 539 0.46 13.44 17.95
N PHE A 540 1.70 13.36 17.45
CA PHE A 540 2.58 14.52 17.29
C PHE A 540 2.00 15.58 16.34
N THR A 541 1.46 15.15 15.19
CA THR A 541 0.94 16.08 14.18
C THR A 541 -0.25 16.87 14.72
N ASP A 542 -1.25 16.20 15.28
CA ASP A 542 -2.45 16.89 15.78
C ASP A 542 -2.12 17.79 16.98
N GLU A 543 -1.23 17.35 17.89
CA GLU A 543 -0.73 18.18 18.99
C GLU A 543 0.03 19.41 18.47
N LEU A 544 0.78 19.30 17.38
CA LEU A 544 1.40 20.46 16.72
C LEU A 544 0.32 21.41 16.17
N LEU A 545 -0.71 20.88 15.50
CA LEU A 545 -1.79 21.70 14.92
C LEU A 545 -2.58 22.46 16.00
N THR A 546 -2.67 21.95 17.23
CA THR A 546 -3.31 22.68 18.34
C THR A 546 -2.52 23.91 18.78
N SER A 547 -1.27 24.10 18.33
CA SER A 547 -0.49 25.31 18.60
C SER A 547 -0.77 26.46 17.64
N PHE A 548 -1.59 26.26 16.59
CA PHE A 548 -1.83 27.26 15.54
C PHE A 548 -2.80 28.38 15.96
N THR A 549 -3.38 28.28 17.15
CA THR A 549 -4.17 29.32 17.79
C THR A 549 -3.87 29.38 19.28
N ALA A 550 -4.45 30.34 20.00
CA ALA A 550 -4.52 30.24 21.45
C ALA A 550 -5.38 29.01 21.82
N ARG A 551 -4.86 28.19 22.75
CA ARG A 551 -5.47 26.92 23.14
C ARG A 551 -6.59 27.13 24.15
N GLY A 552 -7.81 26.79 23.75
CA GLY A 552 -8.93 26.54 24.66
C GLY A 552 -8.89 25.09 25.17
N ARG A 553 -10.06 24.46 25.27
CA ARG A 553 -10.16 23.04 25.66
C ARG A 553 -9.68 22.14 24.54
N VAL A 554 -8.95 21.08 24.88
CA VAL A 554 -8.51 20.03 23.94
C VAL A 554 -9.06 18.68 24.42
N HIS A 555 -9.72 17.94 23.54
CA HIS A 555 -10.18 16.58 23.79
C HIS A 555 -9.58 15.62 22.77
N TYR A 556 -9.03 14.51 23.26
CA TYR A 556 -8.46 13.43 22.45
C TYR A 556 -9.39 12.23 22.49
N ALA A 557 -9.95 11.87 21.34
CA ALA A 557 -10.98 10.84 21.26
C ALA A 557 -10.45 9.41 21.43
N ILE A 558 -9.15 9.18 21.23
CA ILE A 558 -8.53 7.86 21.39
C ILE A 558 -7.61 7.89 22.61
N SER A 559 -7.98 7.14 23.64
CA SER A 559 -7.25 7.11 24.90
C SER A 559 -7.24 5.71 25.51
N ARG A 560 -6.43 5.49 26.54
CA ARG A 560 -6.52 4.29 27.38
C ARG A 560 -7.38 4.63 28.59
N PRO A 561 -8.44 3.86 28.88
CA PRO A 561 -9.28 4.11 30.04
C PRO A 561 -8.51 3.95 31.36
N ARG A 562 -7.47 3.10 31.38
CA ARG A 562 -6.57 2.90 32.53
C ARG A 562 -5.14 2.63 32.04
N PRO A 563 -4.10 2.89 32.85
CA PRO A 563 -2.73 2.52 32.54
C PRO A 563 -2.62 1.04 32.13
N GLY A 564 -1.90 0.74 31.05
CA GLY A 564 -1.74 -0.63 30.54
C GLY A 564 -2.86 -1.12 29.60
N ALA A 565 -4.06 -0.55 29.65
CA ALA A 565 -5.16 -0.93 28.76
C ALA A 565 -4.84 -0.63 27.28
N ALA A 566 -5.54 -1.32 26.37
CA ALA A 566 -5.52 -0.98 24.95
C ALA A 566 -6.11 0.42 24.73
N PHE A 567 -5.60 1.13 23.72
CA PHE A 567 -6.26 2.35 23.25
C PHE A 567 -7.65 2.00 22.75
N ARG A 568 -8.64 2.85 23.01
CA ARG A 568 -10.01 2.72 22.48
C ARG A 568 -10.52 4.10 22.05
N PHE A 569 -11.42 4.11 21.08
CA PHE A 569 -12.16 5.31 20.73
C PHE A 569 -13.30 5.50 21.74
N ASP A 570 -13.26 6.60 22.48
CA ASP A 570 -14.26 6.96 23.49
C ASP A 570 -15.37 7.80 22.84
N LEU A 571 -16.36 7.12 22.25
CA LEU A 571 -17.45 7.78 21.54
C LEU A 571 -18.30 8.66 22.48
N GLU A 572 -18.71 8.15 23.65
CA GLU A 572 -19.56 8.91 24.58
C GLU A 572 -18.83 10.12 25.18
N GLY A 573 -17.56 9.96 25.55
CA GLY A 573 -16.72 11.08 25.99
C GLY A 573 -16.52 12.11 24.88
N THR A 574 -16.37 11.66 23.63
CA THR A 574 -16.25 12.54 22.46
C THR A 574 -17.53 13.34 22.21
N LEU A 575 -18.69 12.68 22.25
CA LEU A 575 -20.00 13.32 22.09
C LEU A 575 -20.26 14.37 23.18
N THR A 576 -19.94 14.02 24.43
CA THR A 576 -20.06 14.91 25.59
C THR A 576 -19.15 16.14 25.43
N ALA A 577 -17.87 15.91 25.11
CA ALA A 577 -16.91 16.98 24.94
C ALA A 577 -17.28 17.90 23.76
N LEU A 578 -17.78 17.36 22.65
CA LEU A 578 -18.25 18.14 21.51
C LEU A 578 -19.41 19.07 21.91
N ARG A 579 -20.40 18.56 22.65
CA ARG A 579 -21.53 19.36 23.15
C ARG A 579 -21.08 20.48 24.08
N GLU A 580 -20.20 20.16 25.02
CA GLU A 580 -19.65 21.15 25.97
C GLU A 580 -18.81 22.22 25.26
N MET A 581 -17.99 21.84 24.29
CA MET A 581 -17.21 22.79 23.49
C MET A 581 -18.07 23.66 22.60
N ALA A 582 -19.14 23.12 22.02
CA ALA A 582 -20.09 23.90 21.23
C ALA A 582 -20.84 24.93 22.08
N ALA A 583 -21.13 24.60 23.35
CA ALA A 583 -21.81 25.50 24.27
C ALA A 583 -20.96 26.71 24.70
N THR A 584 -19.63 26.67 24.55
CA THR A 584 -18.77 27.81 24.96
C THR A 584 -18.82 28.99 23.98
N GLY A 585 -19.41 28.83 22.80
CA GLY A 585 -19.40 29.84 21.72
C GLY A 585 -18.01 30.11 21.11
N LEU A 586 -16.99 29.36 21.52
CA LEU A 586 -15.64 29.48 20.96
C LEU A 586 -15.56 28.72 19.63
N PRO A 587 -14.69 29.15 18.69
CA PRO A 587 -14.36 28.35 17.52
C PRO A 587 -13.91 26.94 17.90
N LEU A 588 -14.20 25.97 17.03
CA LEU A 588 -13.79 24.58 17.18
C LEU A 588 -12.92 24.15 15.99
N ARG A 589 -11.81 23.46 16.29
CA ARG A 589 -10.99 22.76 15.31
C ARG A 589 -11.13 21.25 15.52
N VAL A 590 -11.70 20.58 14.52
CA VAL A 590 -11.80 19.12 14.48
C VAL A 590 -10.60 18.59 13.70
N LEU A 591 -9.78 17.75 14.33
CA LEU A 591 -8.57 17.18 13.75
C LEU A 591 -8.67 15.65 13.71
N GLY A 592 -7.97 15.00 12.78
CA GLY A 592 -7.79 13.53 12.81
C GLY A 592 -8.36 12.82 11.58
N PHE A 593 -9.14 11.75 11.78
CA PHE A 593 -9.50 10.83 10.71
C PHE A 593 -10.94 10.98 10.21
N PRO A 594 -11.19 10.96 8.87
CA PRO A 594 -12.52 11.15 8.31
C PRO A 594 -13.53 10.10 8.79
N ALA A 595 -13.11 8.84 8.96
CA ALA A 595 -13.99 7.78 9.47
C ALA A 595 -14.53 8.10 10.87
N HIS A 596 -13.69 8.59 11.79
CA HIS A 596 -14.11 8.90 13.16
C HIS A 596 -15.03 10.12 13.19
N VAL A 597 -14.73 11.15 12.38
CA VAL A 597 -15.63 12.30 12.19
C VAL A 597 -17.01 11.83 11.73
N LEU A 598 -17.05 10.92 10.73
CA LEU A 598 -18.31 10.41 10.21
C LEU A 598 -19.08 9.56 11.25
N PHE A 599 -18.40 8.70 12.00
CA PHE A 599 -19.06 7.88 13.03
C PHE A 599 -19.60 8.72 14.18
N THR A 600 -18.85 9.72 14.64
CA THR A 600 -19.38 10.68 15.63
C THR A 600 -20.58 11.46 15.09
N MET A 601 -20.56 11.86 13.82
CA MET A 601 -21.72 12.50 13.18
C MET A 601 -22.95 11.59 13.16
N LYS A 602 -22.77 10.31 12.77
CA LYS A 602 -23.87 9.33 12.74
C LYS A 602 -24.44 9.12 14.14
N ALA A 603 -23.58 8.87 15.12
CA ALA A 603 -23.97 8.69 16.52
C ALA A 603 -24.68 9.92 17.12
N TRP A 604 -24.27 11.13 16.72
CA TRP A 604 -24.94 12.38 17.08
C TRP A 604 -26.36 12.45 16.51
N ARG A 605 -26.53 12.10 15.24
CA ARG A 605 -27.84 12.11 14.55
C ARG A 605 -28.78 11.03 15.07
N GLU A 606 -28.27 9.83 15.35
CA GLU A 606 -29.04 8.72 15.92
C GLU A 606 -29.64 9.06 17.29
N ARG A 607 -29.00 9.96 18.05
CA ARG A 607 -29.52 10.49 19.31
C ARG A 607 -30.59 11.59 19.14
N GLY A 608 -30.94 11.95 17.91
CA GLY A 608 -31.90 13.01 17.62
C GLY A 608 -31.41 14.41 17.99
N TRP A 609 -30.10 14.61 18.19
CA TRP A 609 -29.57 15.91 18.60
C TRP A 609 -29.48 16.87 17.42
N PRO A 610 -29.80 18.17 17.63
CA PRO A 610 -29.80 19.16 16.57
C PRO A 610 -28.39 19.36 15.99
N ALA A 611 -28.32 19.83 14.75
CA ALA A 611 -27.07 20.26 14.14
C ALA A 611 -26.45 21.43 14.91
N LEU A 612 -25.13 21.48 14.96
CA LEU A 612 -24.37 22.56 15.58
C LEU A 612 -24.27 23.78 14.64
N ARG A 613 -23.85 24.92 15.21
CA ARG A 613 -23.68 26.20 14.50
C ARG A 613 -22.32 26.83 14.85
N LEU A 614 -21.24 26.16 14.46
CA LEU A 614 -19.88 26.54 14.84
C LEU A 614 -19.29 27.73 14.05
N GLY A 615 -19.93 28.16 12.97
CA GLY A 615 -19.60 29.38 12.24
C GLY A 615 -18.32 29.31 11.38
N ASN A 616 -17.91 30.47 10.86
CA ASN A 616 -16.90 30.58 9.80
C ASN A 616 -15.44 30.51 10.26
N THR A 617 -15.19 30.59 11.57
CA THR A 617 -13.85 30.52 12.18
C THR A 617 -13.48 29.12 12.63
N SER A 618 -14.43 28.18 12.58
CA SER A 618 -14.25 26.77 12.91
C SER A 618 -13.79 25.97 11.69
N TRP A 619 -13.01 24.91 11.92
CA TRP A 619 -12.36 24.11 10.87
C TRP A 619 -12.45 22.63 11.14
N VAL A 620 -12.49 21.85 10.05
CA VAL A 620 -12.25 20.40 10.08
C VAL A 620 -11.04 20.12 9.22
N MET A 621 -10.00 19.54 9.83
CA MET A 621 -8.78 19.11 9.15
C MET A 621 -8.63 17.61 9.32
N THR A 622 -8.90 16.88 8.25
CA THR A 622 -8.66 15.44 8.21
C THR A 622 -7.27 15.13 7.68
N GLY A 623 -6.80 13.91 7.93
CA GLY A 623 -5.58 13.38 7.31
C GLY A 623 -5.49 11.87 7.41
N GLY A 624 -4.64 11.26 6.59
CA GLY A 624 -4.36 9.82 6.67
C GLY A 624 -5.48 8.88 6.22
N GLY A 625 -6.51 9.39 5.54
CA GLY A 625 -7.54 8.63 4.80
C GLY A 625 -8.61 7.92 5.65
N TRP A 626 -9.41 7.06 5.02
CA TRP A 626 -10.51 6.25 5.62
C TRP A 626 -10.03 5.07 6.47
N LYS A 627 -9.02 5.34 7.28
CA LYS A 627 -8.37 4.45 8.23
C LYS A 627 -9.18 3.21 8.65
N GLY A 628 -8.93 2.06 8.00
CA GLY A 628 -9.52 0.73 8.28
C GLY A 628 -11.03 0.58 7.97
N HIS A 629 -11.63 1.64 7.42
CA HIS A 629 -13.02 1.77 7.00
C HIS A 629 -13.09 2.13 5.51
N GLN A 630 -12.21 1.56 4.69
CA GLN A 630 -12.21 1.86 3.26
C GLN A 630 -13.53 1.43 2.58
N GLY A 631 -14.23 0.44 3.13
CA GLY A 631 -15.57 0.04 2.68
C GLY A 631 -16.67 1.03 3.03
N ASP A 632 -16.49 1.83 4.08
CA ASP A 632 -17.43 2.88 4.50
C ASP A 632 -17.10 4.24 3.85
N ALA A 633 -16.11 4.28 2.97
CA ALA A 633 -15.62 5.50 2.37
C ALA A 633 -16.67 6.11 1.43
N ILE A 634 -17.16 7.29 1.80
CA ILE A 634 -18.05 8.07 0.93
C ILE A 634 -17.25 9.05 0.06
N PRO A 635 -17.80 9.50 -1.07
CA PRO A 635 -17.21 10.56 -1.86
C PRO A 635 -16.90 11.79 -1.00
N LYS A 636 -15.74 12.39 -1.25
CA LYS A 636 -15.25 13.53 -0.48
C LYS A 636 -16.20 14.74 -0.52
N THR A 637 -16.90 14.94 -1.63
CA THR A 637 -17.96 15.95 -1.76
C THR A 637 -19.06 15.75 -0.74
N ASP A 638 -19.50 14.51 -0.58
CA ASP A 638 -20.61 14.11 0.27
C ASP A 638 -20.20 14.17 1.73
N PHE A 639 -18.97 13.74 2.04
CA PHE A 639 -18.36 13.93 3.35
C PHE A 639 -18.35 15.40 3.77
N LYS A 640 -17.85 16.30 2.89
CA LYS A 640 -17.81 17.74 3.18
C LYS A 640 -19.21 18.31 3.36
N ALA A 641 -20.17 17.93 2.52
CA ALA A 641 -21.55 18.41 2.63
C ALA A 641 -22.20 17.95 3.95
N ALA A 642 -22.08 16.66 4.30
CA ALA A 642 -22.68 16.09 5.49
C ALA A 642 -22.09 16.70 6.79
N VAL A 643 -20.76 16.82 6.85
CA VAL A 643 -20.06 17.42 8.00
C VAL A 643 -20.35 18.92 8.09
N SER A 644 -20.42 19.64 6.96
CA SER A 644 -20.79 21.06 6.93
C SER A 644 -22.20 21.29 7.48
N ALA A 645 -23.17 20.47 7.05
CA ALA A 645 -24.54 20.53 7.53
C ALA A 645 -24.66 20.19 9.03
N TRP A 646 -23.90 19.21 9.49
CA TRP A 646 -23.90 18.79 10.91
C TRP A 646 -23.25 19.82 11.84
N LEU A 647 -22.09 20.34 11.48
CA LEU A 647 -21.31 21.25 12.33
C LEU A 647 -21.70 22.73 12.16
N GLY A 648 -22.42 23.07 11.09
CA GLY A 648 -22.81 24.44 10.78
C GLY A 648 -21.62 25.34 10.48
N LEU A 649 -20.68 24.86 9.68
CA LEU A 649 -19.50 25.60 9.21
C LEU A 649 -19.33 25.48 7.68
N PRO A 650 -18.65 26.42 7.00
CA PRO A 650 -18.52 26.39 5.54
C PRO A 650 -17.81 25.12 5.04
N ALA A 651 -18.30 24.50 3.96
CA ALA A 651 -17.64 23.33 3.36
C ALA A 651 -16.18 23.62 2.93
N ALA A 652 -15.85 24.89 2.62
CA ALA A 652 -14.49 25.34 2.32
C ALA A 652 -13.51 25.27 3.53
N ASN A 653 -14.05 25.15 4.75
CA ASN A 653 -13.31 24.96 5.99
C ASN A 653 -13.13 23.48 6.37
N ILE A 654 -13.67 22.56 5.57
CA ILE A 654 -13.45 21.12 5.69
C ILE A 654 -12.39 20.75 4.68
N ARG A 655 -11.20 20.45 5.17
CA ARG A 655 -9.99 20.25 4.35
C ARG A 655 -9.29 18.98 4.78
N ASP A 656 -8.57 18.41 3.83
CA ASP A 656 -7.73 17.23 4.05
C ASP A 656 -6.25 17.61 3.90
N LEU A 657 -5.39 16.75 4.44
CA LEU A 657 -3.95 16.85 4.29
C LEU A 657 -3.35 15.51 3.86
N TYR A 658 -2.29 15.60 3.06
CA TYR A 658 -1.39 14.50 2.78
C TYR A 658 -0.01 14.75 3.37
N GLY A 659 0.59 13.69 3.89
CA GLY A 659 1.94 13.74 4.43
C GLY A 659 2.42 12.37 4.87
N LEU A 660 3.75 12.25 4.97
CA LEU A 660 4.46 11.08 5.48
C LEU A 660 5.37 11.54 6.61
N VAL A 661 5.47 10.75 7.68
CA VAL A 661 6.38 11.08 8.79
C VAL A 661 7.84 11.05 8.33
N GLU A 662 8.13 10.20 7.33
CA GLU A 662 9.41 10.10 6.66
C GLU A 662 9.77 11.36 5.87
N HIS A 663 8.78 12.13 5.39
CA HIS A 663 8.99 13.31 4.54
C HIS A 663 8.84 14.64 5.30
N GLY A 664 7.94 14.71 6.27
CA GLY A 664 7.76 15.86 7.17
C GLY A 664 7.08 17.10 6.58
N VAL A 665 6.93 17.22 5.26
CA VAL A 665 6.17 18.32 4.61
C VAL A 665 4.68 17.98 4.53
N PRO A 666 3.77 18.84 5.04
CA PRO A 666 2.34 18.67 4.85
C PRO A 666 1.87 19.29 3.52
N TYR A 667 1.13 18.51 2.72
CA TYR A 667 0.42 18.97 1.52
C TYR A 667 -1.05 19.19 1.88
N VAL A 668 -1.44 20.45 2.06
CA VAL A 668 -2.73 20.84 2.64
C VAL A 668 -3.67 21.36 1.56
N GLU A 669 -4.95 21.04 1.69
CA GLU A 669 -5.97 21.57 0.79
C GLU A 669 -6.19 23.09 0.93
N CYS A 670 -6.36 23.75 -0.22
CA CYS A 670 -6.93 25.10 -0.28
C CYS A 670 -8.46 25.06 -0.14
N ARG A 671 -9.10 26.24 -0.18
CA ARG A 671 -10.57 26.41 -0.14
C ARG A 671 -11.35 25.63 -1.22
N LEU A 672 -10.68 25.20 -2.30
CA LEU A 672 -11.27 24.40 -3.38
C LEU A 672 -11.01 22.90 -3.23
N GLY A 673 -10.45 22.46 -2.09
CA GLY A 673 -10.17 21.04 -1.82
C GLY A 673 -9.00 20.45 -2.62
N ARG A 674 -8.06 21.29 -3.07
CA ARG A 674 -6.88 20.91 -3.86
C ARG A 674 -5.59 21.10 -3.06
N MET A 675 -4.69 20.12 -3.08
CA MET A 675 -3.47 20.13 -2.25
C MET A 675 -2.35 20.91 -2.94
N HIS A 676 -1.82 21.93 -2.28
CA HIS A 676 -0.73 22.74 -2.84
C HIS A 676 0.65 22.19 -2.45
N VAL A 677 1.57 22.18 -3.41
CA VAL A 677 2.99 21.88 -3.18
C VAL A 677 3.69 23.18 -2.77
N PRO A 678 4.18 23.30 -1.51
CA PRO A 678 4.91 24.49 -1.09
C PRO A 678 6.30 24.53 -1.75
N ASP A 679 6.88 25.73 -1.90
CA ASP A 679 8.23 25.93 -2.49
C ASP A 679 9.34 25.24 -1.69
N TYR A 680 8.99 24.83 -0.48
CA TYR A 680 9.71 23.98 0.43
C TYR A 680 9.93 22.55 -0.04
N ALA A 681 9.15 22.07 -1.01
CA ALA A 681 9.20 20.72 -1.53
C ALA A 681 9.16 20.69 -3.06
N ARG A 682 9.55 19.57 -3.65
CA ARG A 682 9.21 19.23 -5.04
C ARG A 682 8.54 17.88 -5.04
N VAL A 683 7.51 17.77 -5.87
CA VAL A 683 6.84 16.49 -6.14
C VAL A 683 7.10 16.16 -7.59
N ILE A 684 7.45 14.90 -7.85
CA ILE A 684 7.69 14.38 -9.18
C ILE A 684 6.81 13.15 -9.32
N VAL A 685 5.99 13.11 -10.36
CA VAL A 685 5.19 11.94 -10.68
C VAL A 685 6.02 11.05 -11.59
N ARG A 686 6.23 9.79 -11.21
CA ARG A 686 7.05 8.84 -11.96
C ARG A 686 6.22 7.72 -12.55
N ASP A 687 6.58 7.31 -13.76
CA ASP A 687 6.06 6.10 -14.37
C ASP A 687 6.48 4.87 -13.56
N PRO A 688 5.57 3.97 -13.17
CA PRO A 688 5.90 2.86 -12.29
C PRO A 688 6.78 1.79 -12.98
N GLY A 689 6.77 1.67 -14.31
CA GLY A 689 7.57 0.69 -15.03
C GLY A 689 8.98 1.17 -15.36
N THR A 690 9.12 2.46 -15.67
CA THR A 690 10.37 3.06 -16.16
C THR A 690 11.01 4.03 -15.17
N LEU A 691 10.28 4.45 -14.12
CA LEU A 691 10.66 5.47 -13.14
C LEU A 691 10.96 6.86 -13.73
N LYS A 692 10.71 7.07 -15.02
CA LYS A 692 10.85 8.38 -15.68
C LYS A 692 9.79 9.35 -15.18
N ALA A 693 10.13 10.62 -15.10
CA ALA A 693 9.19 11.66 -14.73
C ALA A 693 8.08 11.80 -15.79
N LEU A 694 6.84 11.92 -15.34
CA LEU A 694 5.65 12.07 -16.17
C LEU A 694 5.24 13.55 -16.27
N PRO A 695 4.62 13.97 -17.40
CA PRO A 695 4.07 15.30 -17.54
C PRO A 695 2.85 15.52 -16.63
N TYR A 696 2.44 16.77 -16.47
CA TYR A 696 1.24 17.14 -15.70
C TYR A 696 -0.01 16.38 -16.17
N GLY A 697 -0.92 16.11 -15.23
CA GLY A 697 -2.17 15.40 -15.45
C GLY A 697 -2.04 13.88 -15.54
N ARG A 698 -0.83 13.33 -15.78
CA ARG A 698 -0.63 11.88 -15.83
C ARG A 698 -0.48 11.31 -14.41
N PRO A 699 -1.21 10.23 -14.05
CA PRO A 699 -1.05 9.57 -12.76
C PRO A 699 0.21 8.69 -12.74
N GLY A 700 0.86 8.61 -11.58
CA GLY A 700 2.03 7.76 -11.35
C GLY A 700 2.48 7.76 -9.89
N LEU A 701 3.64 7.16 -9.62
CA LEU A 701 4.26 7.11 -8.29
C LEU A 701 4.72 8.50 -7.84
N LEU A 702 4.47 8.85 -6.57
CA LEU A 702 4.91 10.11 -6.01
C LEU A 702 6.36 10.02 -5.51
N HIS A 703 7.24 10.82 -6.10
CA HIS A 703 8.59 11.06 -5.62
C HIS A 703 8.66 12.44 -4.96
N LEU A 704 8.93 12.46 -3.65
CA LEU A 704 8.85 13.63 -2.79
C LEU A 704 10.25 14.08 -2.40
N LEU A 705 10.59 15.34 -2.69
CA LEU A 705 11.88 15.94 -2.35
C LEU A 705 11.71 17.08 -1.37
N THR A 706 12.55 17.13 -0.34
CA THR A 706 12.56 18.23 0.62
C THR A 706 13.89 18.36 1.36
N PRO A 707 14.48 19.56 1.48
CA PRO A 707 15.71 19.78 2.25
C PRO A 707 15.44 19.99 3.75
N TYR A 708 14.29 19.54 4.26
CA TYR A 708 13.78 19.83 5.60
C TYR A 708 14.53 19.13 6.75
N LEU A 709 15.07 17.96 6.46
CA LEU A 709 15.50 17.00 7.47
C LEU A 709 16.99 16.72 7.28
N THR A 710 17.76 16.71 8.37
CA THR A 710 19.20 16.40 8.35
C THR A 710 19.57 15.23 9.26
N SER A 711 18.57 14.71 9.98
CA SER A 711 18.74 13.70 11.02
C SER A 711 18.60 12.25 10.52
N PHE A 712 18.09 12.04 9.31
CA PHE A 712 17.99 10.74 8.64
C PHE A 712 17.89 10.95 7.11
N PRO A 713 18.11 9.93 6.25
CA PRO A 713 18.28 10.09 4.82
C PRO A 713 16.97 10.28 4.03
N SER A 714 16.19 11.31 4.35
CA SER A 714 14.80 11.49 3.89
C SER A 714 14.54 12.60 2.88
N TYR A 715 15.60 13.22 2.36
CA TYR A 715 15.43 14.39 1.50
C TYR A 715 14.91 14.06 0.09
N SER A 716 14.91 12.78 -0.29
CA SER A 716 14.50 12.26 -1.60
C SER A 716 13.83 10.88 -1.41
N VAL A 717 12.50 10.85 -1.40
CA VAL A 717 11.70 9.68 -1.02
C VAL A 717 10.72 9.30 -2.12
N LEU A 718 10.81 8.07 -2.63
CA LEU A 718 9.77 7.48 -3.47
C LEU A 718 8.68 6.91 -2.56
N ALA A 719 7.52 7.56 -2.55
CA ALA A 719 6.36 7.15 -1.77
C ALA A 719 5.66 5.95 -2.41
N GLY A 720 4.95 5.18 -1.57
CA GLY A 720 4.05 4.12 -2.01
C GLY A 720 2.65 4.63 -2.37
N ASP A 721 2.52 5.90 -2.76
CA ASP A 721 1.25 6.56 -3.10
C ASP A 721 1.22 6.97 -4.59
N TRP A 722 0.02 6.97 -5.18
CA TRP A 722 -0.25 7.41 -6.55
C TRP A 722 -0.88 8.78 -6.57
N GLY A 723 -0.44 9.60 -7.50
CA GLY A 723 -1.00 10.92 -7.71
C GLY A 723 -0.66 11.51 -9.07
N SER A 724 -1.19 12.69 -9.34
CA SER A 724 -0.88 13.52 -10.50
C SER A 724 -0.63 14.95 -10.08
N LEU A 725 0.10 15.70 -10.90
CA LEU A 725 0.35 17.13 -10.68
C LEU A 725 -0.37 17.99 -11.71
N ALA A 726 -0.79 19.18 -11.28
CA ALA A 726 -1.23 20.26 -12.17
C ALA A 726 -0.42 21.53 -11.88
N PRO A 727 -0.19 22.40 -12.88
CA PRO A 727 0.71 23.53 -12.73
C PRO A 727 0.14 24.67 -11.87
N ARG A 728 -1.19 24.80 -11.81
CA ARG A 728 -1.87 25.94 -11.15
C ARG A 728 -3.20 25.53 -10.54
N CYS A 729 -3.65 26.32 -9.58
CA CYS A 729 -4.96 26.23 -8.96
C CYS A 729 -5.76 27.51 -9.23
N PRO A 730 -7.07 27.42 -9.53
CA PRO A 730 -7.94 28.59 -9.65
C PRO A 730 -8.23 29.27 -8.30
N CYS A 731 -7.75 28.72 -7.16
CA CYS A 731 -7.92 29.35 -5.85
C CYS A 731 -7.09 30.64 -5.69
N GLY A 732 -6.05 30.84 -6.52
CA GLY A 732 -5.12 31.97 -6.47
C GLY A 732 -3.81 31.68 -5.73
N THR A 733 -3.73 30.61 -4.94
CA THR A 733 -2.48 30.19 -4.28
C THR A 733 -1.49 29.69 -5.33
N ALA A 734 -0.25 30.18 -5.27
CA ALA A 734 0.82 29.80 -6.18
C ALA A 734 1.33 28.37 -5.92
N GLY A 735 2.14 27.86 -6.83
CA GLY A 735 2.72 26.51 -6.76
C GLY A 735 1.90 25.45 -7.50
N GLU A 736 2.51 24.27 -7.62
CA GLU A 736 1.88 23.11 -8.24
C GLU A 736 0.80 22.52 -7.32
N VAL A 737 -0.12 21.77 -7.93
CA VAL A 737 -1.24 21.14 -7.23
C VAL A 737 -1.10 19.63 -7.32
N LEU A 738 -1.02 18.98 -6.16
CA LEU A 738 -1.04 17.54 -6.02
C LEU A 738 -2.49 17.03 -5.97
N SER A 739 -2.78 16.03 -6.79
CA SER A 739 -3.99 15.21 -6.67
C SER A 739 -3.59 13.80 -6.29
N LEU A 740 -4.16 13.29 -5.20
CA LEU A 740 -3.96 11.91 -4.76
C LEU A 740 -5.01 11.00 -5.36
N HIS A 741 -4.57 9.84 -5.84
CA HIS A 741 -5.44 8.82 -6.43
C HIS A 741 -5.53 7.55 -5.56
N GLY A 742 -4.63 7.39 -4.59
CA GLY A 742 -4.62 6.25 -3.67
C GLY A 742 -3.21 5.73 -3.39
N ARG A 743 -3.10 4.48 -2.95
CA ARG A 743 -1.81 3.81 -2.72
C ARG A 743 -1.37 2.98 -3.93
N ALA A 744 -0.08 3.05 -4.22
CA ALA A 744 0.59 2.19 -5.18
C ALA A 744 0.59 0.75 -4.68
N GLY A 745 -0.19 -0.12 -5.31
CA GLY A 745 -0.33 -1.51 -4.91
C GLY A 745 -1.42 -1.73 -3.87
N LYS A 746 -2.43 -2.54 -4.23
CA LYS A 746 -3.51 -2.93 -3.31
C LYS A 746 -3.04 -4.05 -2.37
N SER A 747 -2.22 -3.69 -1.41
CA SER A 747 -2.35 -4.28 -0.08
C SER A 747 -2.26 -3.11 0.89
N PRO A 748 -3.27 -2.87 1.75
CA PRO A 748 -3.19 -1.78 2.70
C PRO A 748 -1.95 -2.01 3.57
N ALA A 749 -0.86 -1.31 3.25
CA ALA A 749 0.30 -1.29 4.12
C ALA A 749 -0.22 -0.84 5.49
N LYS A 750 -0.19 -1.76 6.45
CA LYS A 750 -0.69 -1.64 7.82
C LYS A 750 -0.07 -0.40 8.47
N GLY A 751 -0.70 0.75 8.30
CA GLY A 751 -0.48 1.97 9.09
C GLY A 751 -1.61 2.09 10.11
N CYS A 752 -1.53 3.03 11.06
CA CYS A 752 -2.53 3.27 12.12
C CYS A 752 -3.97 3.46 11.64
N ALA A 753 -4.16 3.50 10.33
CA ALA A 753 -5.42 3.24 9.68
C ALA A 753 -6.21 2.07 10.25
N VAL A 754 -5.61 0.89 10.26
CA VAL A 754 -6.32 -0.35 10.54
C VAL A 754 -6.60 -0.52 12.04
N THR A 755 -5.75 0.03 12.89
CA THR A 755 -5.85 -0.13 14.36
C THR A 755 -6.83 0.81 15.00
N ALA A 756 -7.00 2.03 14.47
CA ALA A 756 -8.03 2.93 14.96
C ALA A 756 -9.43 2.39 14.58
N ALA A 757 -9.54 1.70 13.44
CA ALA A 757 -10.76 1.03 12.98
C ALA A 757 -11.15 -0.18 13.84
N GLU A 758 -10.19 -0.99 14.26
CA GLU A 758 -10.43 -2.13 15.17
C GLU A 758 -11.00 -1.71 16.54
N LEU A 759 -10.95 -0.41 16.88
CA LEU A 759 -11.44 0.16 18.13
C LEU A 759 -12.88 0.68 18.05
N LEU A 760 -13.52 0.59 16.89
CA LEU A 760 -14.89 1.04 16.64
C LEU A 760 -15.92 -0.10 16.83
N LYS A 761 -15.63 -1.03 17.74
CA LYS A 761 -16.58 -2.09 18.14
C LYS A 761 -17.58 -1.57 19.15
#